data_AF-A0A1F0PIC5-F1
#
_entry.id   AF-A0A1F0PIC5-F1
#
_cell.length_a   1.000
_cell.length_b   1.000
_cell.length_c   1.000
_cell.angle_alpha   90.00
_cell.angle_beta   90.00
_cell.angle_gamma   90.00
#
_symmetry.space_group_name_H-M   'P 1'
#
loop_
_entity.id
_entity.type
_entity.pdbx_description
1 polymer ?
#
loop_
_entity_poly.entity_id
_entity_poly.type
_entity_poly.pdbx_seq_one_letter_code
_entity_poly.pdbx_strand_id
1 'polypeptide(L)'
;MHTMTHTANAPTRQRWMFLAVLLTIAALILSACGAKIETQLGLESAEKGTRTMQVSFNLKDNKDKIKGGSEALDTSIRKHLPSGLEYGGIQSDGDKARATLTIPFSSVEEYRTKVASILKAAGSDIDPQISIINSEQGLVKGIQVKENFTSKNLLGWVPEALVVDGVVSSSDKNNVFTSDGDTTVKLGDKTVKNSGGSTISAKDVQDRGFKSVQVDVEEKNDGYKVMVSFVAQEIMNSETSSAVDAYLNQVKPEGSELKKGLESSDVRSNAPSASTSAAKEEIGRTLTFDASSSQDLNDKLKKLFGGSTTGLTFSRELSEQYHVFKVEKKVSGTLDCSLLCSPEGYGVRLSMKNNYGNSYDTDYNPSSSSSSDKTVPAVALTSSQIVQMKNAKVAFSLGLDGSMEARFLYSFPTEDVSGSEQKLKDAYAGGGDNETEVRQDGDATIVSVKVRGKDQNEFNQRLNEYLPDSKITVNRSGGYHPFGSDYTVNPSISLSSKVGNYAYQTPFEFTYSGPAFSSVDQQKAQSYNRVFVDGGVQISADGSNLTAKSDRGMFSTSGLQVPASGLSMTDVIVDAVIVGLLLLILVLLFLFRKKIAAARAKGRERRAASAAALGAAAGVATGYGATQADAQNGYQAQGGYATQNGYAAQSGYQAQGGYPAQNTAYAAGDDSPTQVFTPQHGLNYGENEPTKAMPAYIPPTEQPAQPVQPGQTAQQPAQPNQPVQPVQPVQPNQFGADDGDVLQ
;
A
#
# COMPACT_ATOMS: atom_id res chain seq x y z
N MET A 1 -2.15 15.53 67.14
CA MET A 1 -0.83 14.92 67.42
C MET A 1 -0.76 13.63 66.63
N HIS A 2 0.13 13.54 65.63
CA HIS A 2 0.41 12.32 64.88
C HIS A 2 1.93 12.12 64.82
N THR A 3 2.37 10.91 65.15
CA THR A 3 3.75 10.40 64.99
C THR A 3 3.61 8.96 64.51
N MET A 4 3.75 8.75 63.20
CA MET A 4 5.00 8.30 62.55
C MET A 4 5.28 6.81 62.75
N THR A 5 4.83 6.01 61.79
CA THR A 5 5.32 4.66 61.52
C THR A 5 6.50 4.74 60.55
N HIS A 6 7.69 4.31 60.99
CA HIS A 6 8.84 4.16 60.10
C HIS A 6 8.69 2.86 59.28
N THR A 7 8.57 2.98 57.96
CA THR A 7 8.87 1.89 57.03
C THR A 7 10.39 1.75 56.88
N ALA A 8 10.90 0.54 57.13
CA ALA A 8 12.32 0.25 56.93
C ALA A 8 12.61 0.00 55.44
N ASN A 9 13.42 0.87 54.82
CA ASN A 9 13.96 0.62 53.49
C ASN A 9 14.92 -0.58 53.52
N ALA A 10 14.56 -1.66 52.83
CA ALA A 10 15.41 -2.85 52.71
C ALA A 10 16.54 -2.59 51.68
N PRO A 11 17.83 -2.74 52.05
CA PRO A 11 18.94 -2.50 51.13
C PRO A 11 19.22 -3.71 50.22
N THR A 12 19.12 -3.48 48.91
CA THR A 12 19.80 -4.22 47.82
C THR A 12 20.10 -5.72 48.02
N ARG A 13 19.21 -6.57 47.50
CA ARG A 13 19.34 -8.05 47.38
C ARG A 13 20.68 -8.50 46.76
N GLN A 14 21.27 -7.67 45.91
CA GLN A 14 22.55 -7.88 45.23
C GLN A 14 23.73 -8.08 46.20
N ARG A 15 23.82 -7.31 47.30
CA ARG A 15 24.90 -7.48 48.30
C ARG A 15 24.83 -8.83 49.05
N TRP A 16 23.64 -9.42 49.18
CA TRP A 16 23.46 -10.71 49.83
C TRP A 16 23.82 -11.89 48.93
N MET A 17 23.57 -11.82 47.62
CA MET A 17 24.06 -12.82 46.66
C MET A 17 25.59 -12.87 46.63
N PHE A 18 26.27 -11.72 46.61
CA PHE A 18 27.74 -11.67 46.69
C PHE A 18 28.29 -12.36 47.96
N LEU A 19 27.64 -12.19 49.11
CA LEU A 19 28.06 -12.83 50.37
C LEU A 19 27.83 -14.35 50.36
N ALA A 20 26.70 -14.82 49.82
CA ALA A 20 26.37 -16.25 49.73
C ALA A 20 27.26 -17.01 48.72
N VAL A 21 27.67 -16.35 47.62
CA VAL A 21 28.62 -16.88 46.65
C VAL A 21 30.01 -17.06 47.27
N LEU A 22 30.47 -16.10 48.09
CA LEU A 22 31.76 -16.19 48.80
C LEU A 22 31.83 -17.38 49.78
N LEU A 23 30.73 -17.70 50.48
CA LEU A 23 30.72 -18.72 51.54
C LEU A 23 30.73 -20.16 51.06
N THR A 24 30.33 -20.47 49.81
CA THR A 24 30.22 -21.87 49.34
C THR A 24 31.52 -22.46 48.77
N ILE A 25 32.61 -21.69 48.68
CA ILE A 25 33.89 -22.10 48.03
C ILE A 25 35.08 -22.01 49.01
N ALA A 26 34.84 -22.27 50.30
CA ALA A 26 35.85 -22.22 51.36
C ALA A 26 36.58 -23.56 51.62
N ALA A 27 36.15 -24.66 50.99
CA ALA A 27 36.39 -26.02 51.52
C ALA A 27 37.43 -26.90 50.79
N LEU A 28 38.10 -26.45 49.71
CA LEU A 28 38.93 -27.34 48.87
C LEU A 28 40.20 -26.67 48.30
N ILE A 29 41.34 -26.83 49.00
CA ILE A 29 42.67 -26.47 48.46
C ILE A 29 43.74 -27.47 48.92
N LEU A 30 44.13 -28.41 48.05
CA LEU A 30 45.35 -29.21 48.19
C LEU A 30 46.26 -29.08 46.95
N SER A 31 47.56 -28.89 47.22
CA SER A 31 48.75 -29.19 46.40
C SER A 31 48.82 -28.78 44.91
N ALA A 32 49.59 -27.73 44.60
CA ALA A 32 50.62 -27.69 43.54
C ALA A 32 51.34 -26.31 43.51
N CYS A 33 52.49 -26.20 42.83
CA CYS A 33 53.41 -25.05 42.88
C CYS A 33 53.04 -23.86 41.96
N GLY A 34 51.75 -23.51 41.85
CA GLY A 34 51.26 -22.37 41.07
C GLY A 34 49.81 -22.05 41.38
N ALA A 35 49.23 -21.05 40.72
CA ALA A 35 47.88 -20.59 41.04
C ALA A 35 46.78 -21.45 40.39
N LYS A 36 45.78 -21.84 41.17
CA LYS A 36 44.55 -22.52 40.74
C LYS A 36 43.46 -21.48 40.43
N ILE A 37 42.77 -21.61 39.30
CA ILE A 37 41.67 -20.71 38.89
C ILE A 37 40.32 -21.41 39.08
N GLU A 38 39.60 -21.09 40.15
CA GLU A 38 38.24 -21.61 40.38
C GLU A 38 37.20 -20.67 39.74
N THR A 39 36.22 -21.23 39.03
CA THR A 39 35.26 -20.46 38.22
C THR A 39 33.82 -20.76 38.62
N GLN A 40 33.02 -19.71 38.75
CA GLN A 40 31.57 -19.81 38.89
C GLN A 40 30.87 -18.86 37.92
N LEU A 41 30.02 -19.38 37.04
CA LEU A 41 29.06 -18.58 36.29
C LEU A 41 27.73 -18.62 37.03
N GLY A 42 27.36 -17.52 37.68
CA GLY A 42 26.05 -17.36 38.30
C GLY A 42 25.10 -16.64 37.34
N LEU A 43 24.03 -17.31 36.94
CA LEU A 43 22.96 -16.74 36.11
C LEU A 43 21.81 -16.26 37.00
N GLU A 44 21.41 -15.00 36.82
CA GLU A 44 20.18 -14.43 37.39
C GLU A 44 18.99 -14.64 36.44
N SER A 45 19.24 -14.59 35.12
CA SER A 45 18.29 -14.87 34.03
C SER A 45 19.03 -15.42 32.80
N ALA A 46 18.40 -15.50 31.62
CA ALA A 46 19.11 -15.79 30.35
C ALA A 46 20.08 -14.67 29.96
N GLU A 47 19.69 -13.44 30.22
CA GLU A 47 20.42 -12.26 29.76
C GLU A 47 21.40 -11.77 30.82
N LYS A 48 21.08 -11.95 32.10
CA LYS A 48 21.83 -11.36 33.22
C LYS A 48 22.55 -12.41 34.07
N GLY A 49 23.80 -12.11 34.42
CA GLY A 49 24.58 -12.92 35.34
C GLY A 49 25.90 -12.29 35.76
N THR A 50 26.75 -13.10 36.37
CA THR A 50 28.13 -12.74 36.73
C THR A 50 29.03 -13.96 36.65
N ARG A 51 30.11 -13.85 35.88
CA ARG A 51 31.24 -14.80 35.97
C ARG A 51 32.15 -14.35 37.11
N THR A 52 32.38 -15.22 38.08
CA THR A 52 33.35 -15.02 39.17
C THR A 52 34.53 -15.97 38.96
N MET A 53 35.74 -15.43 39.00
CA MET A 53 37.00 -16.18 38.89
C MET A 53 37.84 -15.91 40.14
N GLN A 54 38.15 -16.97 40.90
CA GLN A 54 38.99 -16.89 42.10
C GLN A 54 40.35 -17.53 41.80
N VAL A 55 41.40 -16.70 41.83
CA VAL A 55 42.79 -17.11 41.58
C VAL A 55 43.47 -17.31 42.92
N SER A 56 43.75 -18.56 43.29
CA SER A 56 44.37 -18.91 44.58
C SER A 56 45.87 -19.18 44.41
N PHE A 57 46.70 -18.30 44.95
CA PHE A 57 48.16 -18.38 45.03
C PHE A 57 48.59 -19.02 46.37
N ASN A 58 49.54 -19.96 46.31
CA ASN A 58 50.28 -20.43 47.49
C ASN A 58 51.56 -19.59 47.61
N LEU A 59 51.65 -18.77 48.66
CA LEU A 59 52.79 -17.87 48.88
C LEU A 59 53.98 -18.58 49.52
N LYS A 60 53.76 -19.65 50.31
CA LYS A 60 54.83 -20.40 50.99
C LYS A 60 55.76 -21.08 50.00
N ASP A 61 55.16 -21.79 49.04
CA ASP A 61 55.88 -22.62 48.08
C ASP A 61 56.45 -21.79 46.90
N ASN A 62 56.17 -20.48 46.87
CA ASN A 62 56.56 -19.56 45.80
C ASN A 62 57.25 -18.27 46.30
N LYS A 63 57.78 -18.23 47.54
CA LYS A 63 58.44 -17.03 48.09
C LYS A 63 59.56 -16.47 47.20
N ASP A 64 60.32 -17.34 46.54
CA ASP A 64 61.42 -16.94 45.65
C ASP A 64 60.93 -16.53 44.25
N LYS A 65 59.67 -16.85 43.89
CA LYS A 65 59.06 -16.59 42.57
C LYS A 65 58.12 -15.39 42.55
N ILE A 66 57.51 -15.03 43.69
CA ILE A 66 56.57 -13.91 43.84
C ILE A 66 57.20 -12.85 44.75
N LYS A 67 57.87 -11.88 44.15
CA LYS A 67 58.56 -10.78 44.86
C LYS A 67 57.54 -9.78 45.39
N GLY A 68 57.70 -9.38 46.65
CA GLY A 68 56.80 -8.41 47.30
C GLY A 68 55.45 -8.99 47.80
N GLY A 69 55.24 -10.31 47.70
CA GLY A 69 54.09 -10.98 48.32
C GLY A 69 52.73 -10.55 47.77
N SER A 70 51.68 -10.65 48.61
CA SER A 70 50.30 -10.38 48.21
C SER A 70 50.01 -8.91 47.88
N GLU A 71 50.72 -7.96 48.51
CA GLU A 71 50.56 -6.53 48.22
C GLU A 71 51.08 -6.16 46.81
N ALA A 72 52.20 -6.76 46.38
CA ALA A 72 52.70 -6.62 45.02
C ALA A 72 51.78 -7.28 43.98
N LEU A 73 51.20 -8.45 44.30
CA LEU A 73 50.18 -9.10 43.46
C LEU A 73 48.94 -8.21 43.30
N ASP A 74 48.37 -7.69 44.40
CA ASP A 74 47.17 -6.83 44.38
C ASP A 74 47.42 -5.52 43.60
N THR A 75 48.59 -4.90 43.82
CA THR A 75 49.01 -3.68 43.09
C THR A 75 49.12 -3.92 41.58
N SER A 76 49.79 -5.01 41.16
CA SER A 76 49.98 -5.32 39.74
C SER A 76 48.67 -5.70 39.05
N ILE A 77 47.82 -6.52 39.70
CA ILE A 77 46.50 -6.90 39.17
C ILE A 77 45.60 -5.66 39.03
N ARG A 78 45.62 -4.70 39.97
CA ARG A 78 44.89 -3.43 39.83
C ARG A 78 45.41 -2.57 38.67
N LYS A 79 46.73 -2.47 38.52
CA LYS A 79 47.39 -1.60 37.54
C LYS A 79 47.11 -2.00 36.09
N HIS A 80 47.01 -3.30 35.81
CA HIS A 80 46.86 -3.84 34.44
C HIS A 80 45.47 -4.43 34.15
N LEU A 81 44.47 -4.18 35.00
CA LEU A 81 43.12 -4.75 34.88
C LEU A 81 42.45 -4.37 33.54
N PRO A 82 42.11 -5.32 32.66
CA PRO A 82 41.43 -5.03 31.40
C PRO A 82 40.01 -4.49 31.58
N SER A 83 39.58 -3.65 30.63
CA SER A 83 38.20 -3.17 30.56
C SER A 83 37.20 -4.33 30.44
N GLY A 84 36.17 -4.32 31.29
CA GLY A 84 35.15 -5.37 31.35
C GLY A 84 35.34 -6.38 32.49
N LEU A 85 36.51 -6.38 33.15
CA LEU A 85 36.75 -7.05 34.42
C LEU A 85 36.61 -6.08 35.60
N GLU A 86 36.04 -6.56 36.68
CA GLU A 86 36.07 -5.96 38.00
C GLU A 86 37.03 -6.75 38.90
N TYR A 87 37.71 -6.07 39.84
CA TYR A 87 38.63 -6.69 40.77
C TYR A 87 38.22 -6.45 42.23
N GLY A 88 37.81 -7.53 42.91
CA GLY A 88 37.43 -7.52 44.33
C GLY A 88 38.60 -7.43 45.31
N GLY A 89 39.84 -7.38 44.81
CA GLY A 89 41.06 -7.37 45.63
C GLY A 89 41.61 -8.76 45.96
N ILE A 90 42.72 -8.78 46.68
CA ILE A 90 43.32 -9.98 47.24
C ILE A 90 42.92 -10.19 48.71
N GLN A 91 42.52 -11.40 49.06
CA GLN A 91 42.36 -11.85 50.44
C GLN A 91 43.55 -12.74 50.81
N SER A 92 44.22 -12.48 51.93
CA SER A 92 45.35 -13.29 52.40
C SER A 92 44.95 -14.08 53.65
N ASP A 93 45.19 -15.39 53.63
CA ASP A 93 44.99 -16.31 54.76
C ASP A 93 46.28 -17.10 54.99
N GLY A 94 47.10 -16.59 55.92
CA GLY A 94 48.43 -17.12 56.24
C GLY A 94 49.33 -17.23 55.01
N ASP A 95 49.65 -18.47 54.64
CA ASP A 95 50.51 -18.84 53.51
C ASP A 95 49.79 -18.82 52.13
N LYS A 96 48.53 -18.39 52.06
CA LYS A 96 47.71 -18.37 50.83
C LYS A 96 47.18 -16.97 50.53
N ALA A 97 47.08 -16.63 49.25
CA ALA A 97 46.43 -15.40 48.79
C ALA A 97 45.44 -15.69 47.67
N ARG A 98 44.25 -15.09 47.72
CA ARG A 98 43.14 -15.33 46.78
C ARG A 98 42.67 -14.02 46.17
N ALA A 99 42.90 -13.86 44.87
CA ALA A 99 42.40 -12.74 44.08
C ALA A 99 41.02 -13.06 43.51
N THR A 100 40.06 -12.14 43.60
CA THR A 100 38.71 -12.32 43.03
C THR A 100 38.48 -11.37 41.87
N LEU A 101 38.20 -11.91 40.68
CA LEU A 101 37.81 -11.13 39.51
C LEU A 101 36.37 -11.46 39.10
N THR A 102 35.61 -10.44 38.68
CA THR A 102 34.22 -10.60 38.24
C THR A 102 33.99 -10.00 36.86
N ILE A 103 33.10 -10.63 36.09
CA ILE A 103 32.54 -10.09 34.84
C ILE A 103 31.01 -10.10 35.04
N PRO A 104 30.41 -9.03 35.59
CA PRO A 104 28.97 -8.85 35.58
C PRO A 104 28.49 -8.50 34.18
N PHE A 105 27.29 -8.94 33.82
CA PHE A 105 26.65 -8.64 32.54
C PHE A 105 25.13 -8.59 32.68
N SER A 106 24.49 -7.72 31.89
CA SER A 106 23.04 -7.51 31.82
C SER A 106 22.40 -8.08 30.56
N SER A 107 23.20 -8.37 29.52
CA SER A 107 22.80 -9.16 28.36
C SER A 107 23.90 -10.15 27.92
N VAL A 108 23.53 -11.19 27.16
CA VAL A 108 24.50 -12.14 26.57
C VAL A 108 25.44 -11.41 25.60
N GLU A 109 24.97 -10.40 24.89
CA GLU A 109 25.77 -9.62 23.95
C GLU A 109 26.79 -8.70 24.66
N GLU A 110 26.40 -8.12 25.80
CA GLU A 110 27.34 -7.41 26.68
C GLU A 110 28.43 -8.37 27.20
N TYR A 111 28.04 -9.60 27.58
CA TYR A 111 28.99 -10.62 28.02
C TYR A 111 29.96 -11.03 26.91
N ARG A 112 29.48 -11.29 25.69
CA ARG A 112 30.32 -11.55 24.51
C ARG A 112 31.29 -10.39 24.24
N THR A 113 30.78 -9.15 24.23
CA THR A 113 31.60 -7.94 24.01
C THR A 113 32.70 -7.80 25.06
N LYS A 114 32.37 -7.96 26.34
CA LYS A 114 33.34 -7.94 27.45
C LYS A 114 34.37 -9.06 27.29
N VAL A 115 33.93 -10.30 27.07
CA VAL A 115 34.81 -11.46 26.87
C VAL A 115 35.76 -11.26 25.69
N ALA A 116 35.28 -10.80 24.53
CA ALA A 116 36.10 -10.53 23.36
C ALA A 116 37.19 -9.47 23.65
N SER A 117 36.82 -8.39 24.35
CA SER A 117 37.77 -7.36 24.79
C SER A 117 38.82 -7.91 25.76
N ILE A 118 38.43 -8.78 26.69
CA ILE A 118 39.32 -9.40 27.68
C ILE A 118 40.27 -10.39 27.01
N LEU A 119 39.78 -11.25 26.11
CA LEU A 119 40.61 -12.20 25.35
C LEU A 119 41.66 -11.46 24.49
N LYS A 120 41.26 -10.37 23.83
CA LYS A 120 42.18 -9.51 23.09
C LYS A 120 43.24 -8.87 23.98
N ALA A 121 42.87 -8.38 25.16
CA ALA A 121 43.82 -7.84 26.16
C ALA A 121 44.75 -8.93 26.73
N ALA A 122 44.31 -10.18 26.78
CA ALA A 122 45.11 -11.35 27.14
C ALA A 122 46.00 -11.88 26.01
N GLY A 123 46.00 -11.26 24.82
CA GLY A 123 46.78 -11.70 23.67
C GLY A 123 46.26 -13.00 23.04
N SER A 124 44.95 -13.26 23.13
CA SER A 124 44.30 -14.47 22.63
C SER A 124 43.49 -14.18 21.37
N ASP A 125 43.76 -14.92 20.29
CA ASP A 125 43.05 -14.84 19.00
C ASP A 125 41.71 -15.64 18.98
N ILE A 126 41.18 -16.01 20.15
CA ILE A 126 39.91 -16.74 20.26
C ILE A 126 38.74 -15.79 20.03
N ASP A 127 37.97 -16.02 18.97
CA ASP A 127 36.63 -15.48 18.80
C ASP A 127 35.65 -16.20 19.76
N PRO A 128 35.02 -15.49 20.73
CA PRO A 128 34.26 -16.13 21.79
C PRO A 128 32.87 -16.58 21.34
N GLN A 129 32.69 -17.90 21.25
CA GLN A 129 31.42 -18.54 20.96
C GLN A 129 30.69 -18.83 22.25
N ILE A 130 29.68 -18.01 22.57
CA ILE A 130 28.89 -18.09 23.81
C ILE A 130 27.41 -18.32 23.47
N SER A 131 26.89 -19.47 23.91
CA SER A 131 25.47 -19.79 23.97
C SER A 131 25.05 -19.88 25.43
N ILE A 132 24.09 -19.04 25.83
CA ILE A 132 23.40 -19.11 27.13
C ILE A 132 21.91 -19.22 26.83
N ILE A 133 21.30 -20.29 27.30
CA ILE A 133 19.86 -20.54 27.29
C ILE A 133 19.47 -20.67 28.76
N ASN A 134 18.40 -20.01 29.17
CA ASN A 134 17.85 -20.10 30.52
C ASN A 134 16.38 -19.67 30.48
N SER A 135 15.46 -20.62 30.43
CA SER A 135 14.04 -20.32 30.42
C SER A 135 13.25 -21.21 31.38
N GLU A 136 12.34 -20.60 32.12
CA GLU A 136 11.29 -21.27 32.90
C GLU A 136 9.95 -21.31 32.11
N GLN A 137 9.90 -20.60 30.99
CA GLN A 137 8.73 -20.39 30.13
C GLN A 137 8.95 -21.04 28.74
N GLY A 138 7.89 -21.21 27.96
CA GLY A 138 8.02 -21.84 26.64
C GLY A 138 8.17 -23.37 26.68
N LEU A 139 8.56 -23.92 25.52
CA LEU A 139 8.79 -25.34 25.28
C LEU A 139 10.23 -25.78 25.56
N VAL A 140 11.18 -24.86 25.47
CA VAL A 140 12.59 -25.10 25.85
C VAL A 140 12.77 -24.58 27.26
N LYS A 141 13.00 -25.48 28.22
CA LYS A 141 13.14 -25.12 29.65
C LYS A 141 14.47 -25.56 30.24
N GLY A 142 14.98 -24.80 31.21
CA GLY A 142 16.26 -25.06 31.85
C GLY A 142 17.44 -24.38 31.14
N ILE A 143 18.66 -24.88 31.37
CA ILE A 143 19.91 -24.18 31.02
C ILE A 143 20.83 -24.96 30.10
N GLN A 144 21.31 -24.26 29.06
CA GLN A 144 22.51 -24.63 28.30
C GLN A 144 23.47 -23.46 28.36
N VAL A 145 24.68 -23.68 28.88
CA VAL A 145 25.82 -22.77 28.69
C VAL A 145 26.89 -23.51 27.92
N LYS A 146 27.35 -22.92 26.81
CA LYS A 146 28.48 -23.44 26.03
C LYS A 146 29.42 -22.29 25.66
N GLU A 147 30.69 -22.45 26.03
CA GLU A 147 31.80 -21.54 25.75
C GLU A 147 32.94 -22.31 25.06
N ASN A 148 33.68 -21.65 24.15
CA ASN A 148 34.87 -22.21 23.49
C ASN A 148 36.21 -21.77 24.13
N PHE A 149 36.18 -21.05 25.24
CA PHE A 149 37.36 -20.56 25.98
C PHE A 149 37.33 -21.00 27.45
N THR A 150 38.47 -20.90 28.13
CA THR A 150 38.61 -21.15 29.58
C THR A 150 38.82 -19.84 30.35
N SER A 151 38.66 -19.87 31.67
CA SER A 151 39.03 -18.74 32.53
C SER A 151 40.54 -18.43 32.48
N LYS A 152 41.40 -19.42 32.19
CA LYS A 152 42.83 -19.18 31.95
C LYS A 152 43.10 -18.39 30.66
N ASN A 153 42.25 -18.50 29.63
CA ASN A 153 42.33 -17.60 28.48
C ASN A 153 41.98 -16.15 28.88
N LEU A 154 40.88 -15.96 29.62
CA LEU A 154 40.45 -14.63 30.10
C LEU A 154 41.49 -13.95 31.01
N LEU A 155 42.24 -14.75 31.78
CA LEU A 155 43.26 -14.26 32.71
C LEU A 155 44.69 -14.29 32.12
N GLY A 156 44.84 -14.57 30.82
CA GLY A 156 46.15 -14.69 30.15
C GLY A 156 47.03 -13.42 30.21
N TRP A 157 46.44 -12.26 30.51
CA TRP A 157 47.16 -11.01 30.77
C TRP A 157 47.88 -10.97 32.13
N VAL A 158 47.41 -11.71 33.14
CA VAL A 158 47.94 -11.63 34.52
C VAL A 158 49.42 -12.03 34.59
N PRO A 159 49.90 -13.14 33.98
CA PRO A 159 51.33 -13.48 34.02
C PRO A 159 52.22 -12.43 33.33
N GLU A 160 51.72 -11.72 32.32
CA GLU A 160 52.46 -10.64 31.67
C GLU A 160 52.56 -9.41 32.59
N ALA A 161 51.43 -8.99 33.19
CA ALA A 161 51.40 -7.88 34.15
C ALA A 161 52.39 -8.09 35.31
N LEU A 162 52.41 -9.30 35.88
CA LEU A 162 53.33 -9.66 36.97
C LEU A 162 54.81 -9.65 36.55
N VAL A 163 55.12 -9.94 35.29
CA VAL A 163 56.49 -9.85 34.76
C VAL A 163 56.89 -8.41 34.47
N VAL A 164 55.99 -7.61 33.88
CA VAL A 164 56.19 -6.18 33.59
C VAL A 164 56.46 -5.39 34.87
N ASP A 165 55.76 -5.69 35.96
CA ASP A 165 55.96 -5.05 37.26
C ASP A 165 57.08 -5.71 38.11
N GLY A 166 57.76 -6.74 37.59
CA GLY A 166 58.87 -7.41 38.26
C GLY A 166 58.49 -8.29 39.47
N VAL A 167 57.19 -8.53 39.67
CA VAL A 167 56.63 -9.40 40.72
C VAL A 167 56.99 -10.86 40.47
N VAL A 168 57.00 -11.29 39.21
CA VAL A 168 57.37 -12.64 38.76
C VAL A 168 58.52 -12.56 37.75
N SER A 169 59.40 -13.56 37.74
CA SER A 169 60.50 -13.62 36.76
C SER A 169 59.97 -13.98 35.35
N SER A 170 60.61 -13.47 34.29
CA SER A 170 60.22 -13.85 32.91
C SER A 170 60.32 -15.36 32.65
N SER A 171 61.23 -16.06 33.35
CA SER A 171 61.35 -17.52 33.33
C SER A 171 60.20 -18.25 34.04
N ASP A 172 59.53 -17.61 35.01
CA ASP A 172 58.39 -18.17 35.73
C ASP A 172 57.03 -17.78 35.15
N LYS A 173 56.98 -16.90 34.13
CA LYS A 173 55.74 -16.45 33.47
C LYS A 173 54.75 -17.59 33.18
N ASN A 174 55.24 -18.67 32.58
CA ASN A 174 54.41 -19.81 32.18
C ASN A 174 53.98 -20.70 33.36
N ASN A 175 54.59 -20.54 34.54
CA ASN A 175 54.31 -21.30 35.75
C ASN A 175 53.28 -20.62 36.67
N VAL A 176 52.86 -19.38 36.37
CA VAL A 176 51.89 -18.63 37.19
C VAL A 176 50.56 -19.38 37.35
N PHE A 177 50.08 -20.03 36.29
CA PHE A 177 48.84 -20.83 36.30
C PHE A 177 49.10 -22.32 36.03
N THR A 178 49.15 -23.13 37.08
CA THR A 178 49.43 -24.57 36.98
C THR A 178 48.22 -25.40 36.57
N SER A 179 46.99 -24.97 36.89
CA SER A 179 45.77 -25.68 36.50
C SER A 179 44.55 -24.77 36.44
N ASP A 180 43.64 -25.10 35.53
CA ASP A 180 42.24 -24.69 35.68
C ASP A 180 41.66 -25.45 36.88
N GLY A 181 40.95 -24.74 37.74
CA GLY A 181 40.24 -25.31 38.88
C GLY A 181 38.81 -25.72 38.53
N ASP A 182 38.05 -26.05 39.56
CA ASP A 182 36.65 -26.45 39.42
C ASP A 182 35.84 -25.30 38.79
N THR A 183 35.04 -25.67 37.79
CA THR A 183 34.21 -24.73 37.03
C THR A 183 32.74 -25.11 37.23
N THR A 184 31.96 -24.20 37.80
CA THR A 184 30.56 -24.40 38.22
C THR A 184 29.62 -23.43 37.52
N VAL A 185 28.41 -23.88 37.20
CA VAL A 185 27.33 -23.02 36.68
C VAL A 185 26.16 -23.09 37.66
N LYS A 186 25.62 -21.93 38.03
CA LYS A 186 24.47 -21.81 38.95
C LYS A 186 23.33 -21.01 38.33
N LEU A 187 22.10 -21.39 38.67
CA LEU A 187 20.87 -20.64 38.42
C LEU A 187 20.12 -20.49 39.73
N GLY A 188 20.09 -19.29 40.29
CA GLY A 188 19.65 -19.10 41.67
C GLY A 188 20.38 -20.09 42.59
N ASP A 189 19.62 -20.98 43.23
CA ASP A 189 20.14 -22.00 44.15
C ASP A 189 20.54 -23.32 43.45
N LYS A 190 20.15 -23.54 42.18
CA LYS A 190 20.41 -24.78 41.43
C LYS A 190 21.80 -24.78 40.83
N THR A 191 22.60 -25.81 41.11
CA THR A 191 23.92 -26.00 40.47
C THR A 191 23.80 -26.97 39.30
N VAL A 192 24.22 -26.55 38.10
CA VAL A 192 24.27 -27.39 36.89
C VAL A 192 25.67 -27.97 36.74
N LYS A 193 25.77 -29.26 36.44
CA LYS A 193 27.05 -29.95 36.27
C LYS A 193 27.76 -29.45 35.01
N ASN A 194 28.99 -28.96 35.15
CA ASN A 194 29.86 -28.72 34.00
C ASN A 194 30.39 -30.05 33.43
N SER A 195 30.36 -30.18 32.11
CA SER A 195 30.90 -31.30 31.34
C SER A 195 32.09 -30.93 30.45
N GLY A 196 32.43 -29.63 30.34
CA GLY A 196 33.50 -29.12 29.47
C GLY A 196 34.91 -29.22 30.05
N GLY A 197 35.08 -29.75 31.27
CA GLY A 197 36.35 -29.67 31.99
C GLY A 197 36.69 -28.22 32.32
N SER A 198 37.75 -27.68 31.70
CA SER A 198 38.18 -26.29 31.86
C SER A 198 37.32 -25.26 31.12
N THR A 199 36.59 -25.66 30.07
CA THR A 199 35.60 -24.78 29.41
C THR A 199 34.24 -24.93 30.08
N ILE A 200 33.37 -23.93 29.93
CA ILE A 200 31.98 -24.07 30.37
C ILE A 200 31.18 -24.79 29.29
N SER A 201 30.72 -26.00 29.61
CA SER A 201 29.72 -26.76 28.87
C SER A 201 28.76 -27.40 29.88
N ALA A 202 27.74 -26.65 30.29
CA ALA A 202 26.72 -27.08 31.23
C ALA A 202 25.39 -27.26 30.48
N LYS A 203 24.74 -28.43 30.58
CA LYS A 203 23.44 -28.69 29.95
C LYS A 203 22.50 -29.40 30.93
N ASP A 204 21.38 -28.77 31.18
CA ASP A 204 20.23 -29.23 31.94
C ASP A 204 18.99 -28.55 31.33
N VAL A 205 18.73 -28.88 30.06
CA VAL A 205 17.61 -28.40 29.25
C VAL A 205 16.64 -29.53 29.00
N GLN A 206 15.37 -29.30 29.33
CA GLN A 206 14.25 -30.03 28.77
C GLN A 206 13.82 -29.32 27.48
N ASP A 207 14.28 -29.82 26.34
CA ASP A 207 13.92 -29.30 25.02
C ASP A 207 12.68 -30.02 24.50
N ARG A 208 11.53 -29.34 24.51
CA ARG A 208 10.29 -29.75 23.82
C ARG A 208 9.99 -28.84 22.64
N GLY A 209 10.96 -28.02 22.24
CA GLY A 209 10.84 -27.04 21.16
C GLY A 209 10.78 -27.70 19.79
N PHE A 210 10.21 -26.97 18.84
CA PHE A 210 10.06 -27.40 17.46
C PHE A 210 11.36 -27.31 16.69
N LYS A 211 11.62 -28.30 15.83
CA LYS A 211 12.76 -28.31 14.90
C LYS A 211 12.68 -27.15 13.92
N SER A 212 11.47 -26.79 13.48
CA SER A 212 11.24 -25.67 12.56
C SER A 212 9.84 -25.11 12.79
N VAL A 213 9.70 -23.79 12.69
CA VAL A 213 8.40 -23.11 12.65
C VAL A 213 8.28 -22.38 11.31
N GLN A 214 7.23 -22.66 10.55
CA GLN A 214 6.95 -21.97 9.28
C GLN A 214 5.68 -21.14 9.47
N VAL A 215 5.76 -19.84 9.23
CA VAL A 215 4.62 -18.92 9.22
C VAL A 215 4.33 -18.58 7.77
N ASP A 216 3.19 -19.03 7.25
CA ASP A 216 2.73 -18.73 5.90
C ASP A 216 1.55 -17.76 5.97
N VAL A 217 1.71 -16.58 5.37
CA VAL A 217 0.70 -15.52 5.36
C VAL A 217 0.20 -15.30 3.94
N GLU A 218 -1.11 -15.31 3.74
CA GLU A 218 -1.74 -14.88 2.49
C GLU A 218 -2.57 -13.63 2.74
N GLU A 219 -2.20 -12.53 2.09
CA GLU A 219 -3.01 -11.31 2.04
C GLU A 219 -4.33 -11.58 1.29
N LYS A 220 -5.43 -11.04 1.84
CA LYS A 220 -6.79 -11.05 1.30
C LYS A 220 -7.33 -9.63 1.32
N ASN A 221 -8.41 -9.36 0.60
CA ASN A 221 -8.97 -8.01 0.45
C ASN A 221 -9.48 -7.43 1.78
N ASP A 222 -9.75 -8.28 2.77
CA ASP A 222 -10.26 -7.99 4.11
C ASP A 222 -9.23 -8.27 5.24
N GLY A 223 -7.96 -8.54 4.90
CA GLY A 223 -6.89 -8.76 5.87
C GLY A 223 -5.89 -9.83 5.45
N TYR A 224 -5.63 -10.78 6.34
CA TYR A 224 -4.62 -11.82 6.18
C TYR A 224 -5.12 -13.15 6.71
N LYS A 225 -4.88 -14.23 5.94
CA LYS A 225 -5.03 -15.60 6.42
C LYS A 225 -3.66 -16.16 6.78
N VAL A 226 -3.52 -16.72 7.97
CA VAL A 226 -2.24 -17.22 8.50
C VAL A 226 -2.33 -18.71 8.81
N MET A 227 -1.29 -19.44 8.41
CA MET A 227 -1.03 -20.81 8.82
C MET A 227 0.36 -20.89 9.44
N VAL A 228 0.44 -21.36 10.68
CA VAL A 228 1.70 -21.63 11.38
C VAL A 228 1.88 -23.13 11.53
N SER A 229 2.91 -23.67 10.86
CA SER A 229 3.28 -25.07 10.92
C SER A 229 4.45 -25.27 11.88
N PHE A 230 4.22 -26.01 12.96
CA PHE A 230 5.20 -26.33 13.99
C PHE A 230 5.71 -27.75 13.80
N VAL A 231 6.94 -27.91 13.31
CA VAL A 231 7.55 -29.21 12.97
C VAL A 231 8.30 -29.76 14.16
N ALA A 232 7.94 -30.96 14.65
CA ALA A 232 8.61 -31.60 15.78
C ALA A 232 10.02 -32.09 15.43
N GLN A 233 10.86 -32.28 16.46
CA GLN A 233 12.21 -32.87 16.31
C GLN A 233 12.15 -34.38 16.03
N GLU A 234 11.23 -35.05 16.73
CA GLU A 234 10.95 -36.48 16.65
C GLU A 234 9.43 -36.70 16.79
N ILE A 235 8.95 -37.94 16.61
CA ILE A 235 7.53 -38.25 16.83
C ILE A 235 7.24 -38.08 18.32
N MET A 236 6.41 -37.11 18.69
CA MET A 236 6.22 -36.72 20.08
C MET A 236 5.61 -37.85 20.91
N ASN A 237 6.23 -38.14 22.06
CA ASN A 237 5.63 -38.99 23.08
C ASN A 237 4.46 -38.26 23.79
N SER A 238 3.68 -38.99 24.59
CA SER A 238 2.47 -38.45 25.23
C SER A 238 2.75 -37.28 26.19
N GLU A 239 3.89 -37.26 26.87
CA GLU A 239 4.27 -36.18 27.79
C GLU A 239 4.62 -34.90 27.02
N THR A 240 5.48 -35.01 26.00
CA THR A 240 5.86 -33.91 25.11
C THR A 240 4.65 -33.35 24.38
N SER A 241 3.82 -34.24 23.80
CA SER A 241 2.59 -33.89 23.07
C SER A 241 1.62 -33.09 23.96
N SER A 242 1.38 -33.57 25.20
CA SER A 242 0.50 -32.87 26.16
C SER A 242 1.05 -31.51 26.59
N ALA A 243 2.37 -31.38 26.78
CA ALA A 243 3.01 -30.12 27.16
C ALA A 243 3.01 -29.10 26.01
N VAL A 244 3.22 -29.57 24.78
CA VAL A 244 3.11 -28.75 23.56
C VAL A 244 1.68 -28.24 23.38
N ASP A 245 0.68 -29.11 23.53
CA ASP A 245 -0.72 -28.73 23.40
C ASP A 245 -1.15 -27.75 24.50
N ALA A 246 -0.70 -27.94 25.74
CA ALA A 246 -0.97 -27.01 26.83
C ALA A 246 -0.36 -25.61 26.57
N TYR A 247 0.90 -25.57 26.13
CA TYR A 247 1.58 -24.30 25.86
C TYR A 247 0.97 -23.57 24.65
N LEU A 248 0.76 -24.25 23.51
CA LEU A 248 0.17 -23.62 22.34
C LEU A 248 -1.26 -23.11 22.61
N ASN A 249 -2.06 -23.82 23.42
CA ASN A 249 -3.38 -23.30 23.82
C ASN A 249 -3.31 -22.08 24.75
N GLN A 250 -2.20 -21.88 25.48
CA GLN A 250 -1.95 -20.67 26.28
C GLN A 250 -1.56 -19.46 25.42
N VAL A 251 -0.68 -19.66 24.41
CA VAL A 251 -0.12 -18.55 23.61
C VAL A 251 -0.87 -18.27 22.30
N LYS A 252 -1.77 -19.15 21.85
CA LYS A 252 -2.43 -18.96 20.56
C LYS A 252 -3.29 -17.68 20.51
N PRO A 253 -3.40 -17.03 19.34
CA PRO A 253 -4.34 -15.93 19.10
C PRO A 253 -5.79 -16.31 19.41
N GLU A 254 -6.62 -15.31 19.72
CA GLU A 254 -8.07 -15.52 19.79
C GLU A 254 -8.64 -15.82 18.40
N GLY A 255 -9.70 -16.64 18.36
CA GLY A 255 -10.28 -17.16 17.11
C GLY A 255 -9.45 -18.25 16.41
N SER A 256 -8.27 -18.61 16.92
CA SER A 256 -7.39 -19.57 16.24
C SER A 256 -7.76 -21.05 16.44
N GLU A 257 -7.65 -21.82 15.36
CA GLU A 257 -7.82 -23.28 15.34
C GLU A 257 -6.44 -23.96 15.45
N LEU A 258 -6.29 -24.90 16.38
CA LEU A 258 -5.06 -25.67 16.58
C LEU A 258 -5.35 -27.15 16.29
N LYS A 259 -4.62 -27.73 15.33
CA LYS A 259 -4.75 -29.11 14.87
C LYS A 259 -3.47 -29.92 15.11
N LYS A 260 -3.66 -31.23 15.29
CA LYS A 260 -2.56 -32.21 15.28
C LYS A 260 -2.03 -32.44 13.87
N GLY A 261 -0.73 -32.75 13.78
CA GLY A 261 -0.03 -32.97 12.52
C GLY A 261 0.24 -31.70 11.72
N LEU A 262 0.69 -31.89 10.48
CA LEU A 262 1.11 -30.84 9.54
C LEU A 262 0.22 -30.85 8.31
N GLU A 263 -0.56 -29.78 8.07
CA GLU A 263 -1.42 -29.68 6.87
C GLU A 263 -0.60 -29.41 5.60
N SER A 264 0.36 -28.48 5.64
CA SER A 264 1.24 -28.15 4.51
C SER A 264 2.13 -29.33 4.08
N SER A 265 2.25 -29.57 2.77
CA SER A 265 3.17 -30.54 2.18
C SER A 265 4.63 -30.14 2.35
N ASP A 266 4.91 -28.85 2.31
CA ASP A 266 6.25 -28.33 2.07
C ASP A 266 7.12 -28.50 3.31
N VAL A 267 6.49 -28.32 4.48
CA VAL A 267 7.10 -28.52 5.81
C VAL A 267 7.25 -29.99 6.19
N ARG A 268 6.48 -30.92 5.60
CA ARG A 268 6.58 -32.37 5.90
C ARG A 268 7.94 -32.95 5.50
N SER A 269 8.63 -32.34 4.54
CA SER A 269 10.01 -32.69 4.16
C SER A 269 11.00 -32.57 5.33
N ASN A 270 10.75 -31.66 6.27
CA ASN A 270 11.58 -31.42 7.45
C ASN A 270 11.17 -32.24 8.67
N ALA A 271 10.01 -32.89 8.60
CA ALA A 271 9.38 -33.59 9.72
C ALA A 271 9.92 -35.02 9.93
N PRO A 272 9.74 -35.60 11.13
CA PRO A 272 10.05 -37.01 11.40
C PRO A 272 9.26 -37.96 10.49
N SER A 273 9.90 -39.03 10.01
CA SER A 273 9.27 -40.05 9.17
C SER A 273 8.22 -40.86 9.94
N ALA A 274 6.93 -40.65 9.65
CA ALA A 274 5.80 -41.32 10.29
C ALA A 274 4.98 -42.19 9.32
N SER A 275 4.87 -43.50 9.62
CA SER A 275 4.17 -44.48 8.77
C SER A 275 2.69 -44.67 9.13
N THR A 276 2.30 -44.52 10.40
CA THR A 276 0.91 -44.71 10.89
C THR A 276 0.17 -43.38 11.01
N SER A 277 -1.18 -43.41 11.00
CA SER A 277 -1.99 -42.19 11.18
C SER A 277 -1.74 -41.51 12.53
N ALA A 278 -1.70 -42.29 13.63
CA ALA A 278 -1.40 -41.77 14.96
C ALA A 278 0.00 -41.13 15.04
N ALA A 279 1.01 -41.71 14.38
CA ALA A 279 2.34 -41.09 14.33
C ALA A 279 2.33 -39.77 13.53
N LYS A 280 1.55 -39.67 12.45
CA LYS A 280 1.40 -38.44 11.63
C LYS A 280 0.69 -37.30 12.36
N GLU A 281 -0.05 -37.58 13.42
CA GLU A 281 -0.61 -36.54 14.31
C GLU A 281 0.46 -35.94 15.24
N GLU A 282 1.53 -36.70 15.53
CA GLU A 282 2.56 -36.33 16.51
C GLU A 282 3.91 -35.90 15.89
N ILE A 283 3.96 -35.69 14.57
CA ILE A 283 5.12 -35.06 13.89
C ILE A 283 5.13 -33.52 13.98
N GLY A 284 4.10 -32.91 14.57
CA GLY A 284 3.97 -31.47 14.64
C GLY A 284 2.56 -31.00 14.99
N ARG A 285 2.34 -29.69 14.84
CA ARG A 285 1.04 -29.01 14.98
C ARG A 285 0.84 -28.00 13.85
N THR A 286 -0.42 -27.75 13.50
CA THR A 286 -0.81 -26.68 12.58
C THR A 286 -1.76 -25.74 13.31
N LEU A 287 -1.46 -24.44 13.33
CA LEU A 287 -2.31 -23.40 13.87
C LEU A 287 -2.77 -22.49 12.74
N THR A 288 -4.06 -22.22 12.64
CA THR A 288 -4.61 -21.28 11.65
C THR A 288 -5.37 -20.15 12.35
N PHE A 289 -5.24 -18.94 11.81
CA PHE A 289 -6.01 -17.78 12.24
C PHE A 289 -6.08 -16.73 11.12
N ASP A 290 -7.11 -15.91 11.16
CA ASP A 290 -7.23 -14.73 10.31
C ASP A 290 -6.85 -13.46 11.11
N ALA A 291 -6.34 -12.45 10.42
CA ALA A 291 -6.02 -11.15 10.99
C ALA A 291 -6.59 -10.02 10.11
N SER A 292 -7.34 -9.09 10.69
CA SER A 292 -8.09 -8.06 9.94
C SER A 292 -7.22 -6.89 9.43
N SER A 293 -5.98 -6.80 9.90
CA SER A 293 -5.05 -5.73 9.53
C SER A 293 -3.60 -6.16 9.77
N SER A 294 -2.65 -5.38 9.25
CA SER A 294 -1.22 -5.60 9.48
C SER A 294 -0.83 -5.44 10.96
N GLN A 295 -1.53 -4.57 11.70
CA GLN A 295 -1.35 -4.41 13.13
C GLN A 295 -1.90 -5.62 13.91
N ASP A 296 -3.10 -6.10 13.58
CA ASP A 296 -3.68 -7.31 14.18
C ASP A 296 -2.81 -8.55 13.87
N LEU A 297 -2.25 -8.65 12.66
CA LEU A 297 -1.29 -9.69 12.30
C LEU A 297 -0.03 -9.62 13.19
N ASN A 298 0.55 -8.43 13.35
CA ASN A 298 1.71 -8.19 14.21
C ASN A 298 1.43 -8.61 15.66
N ASP A 299 0.30 -8.19 16.22
CA ASP A 299 -0.02 -8.43 17.63
C ASP A 299 -0.42 -9.87 17.91
N LYS A 300 -1.09 -10.55 16.96
CA LYS A 300 -1.33 -12.01 17.02
C LYS A 300 -0.04 -12.81 16.93
N LEU A 301 0.91 -12.42 16.08
CA LEU A 301 2.24 -13.05 16.02
C LEU A 301 3.03 -12.79 17.31
N LYS A 302 3.03 -11.58 17.86
CA LYS A 302 3.63 -11.28 19.18
C LYS A 302 3.06 -12.15 20.30
N LYS A 303 1.73 -12.30 20.37
CA LYS A 303 1.05 -13.16 21.37
C LYS A 303 1.51 -14.62 21.24
N LEU A 304 1.63 -15.12 20.00
CA LEU A 304 2.03 -16.49 19.71
C LEU A 304 3.50 -16.77 20.03
N PHE A 305 4.41 -15.87 19.64
CA PHE A 305 5.85 -16.05 19.78
C PHE A 305 6.39 -15.67 21.16
N GLY A 306 5.76 -14.68 21.82
CA GLY A 306 6.00 -14.32 23.22
C GLY A 306 7.35 -13.67 23.55
N GLY A 307 8.34 -13.75 22.64
CA GLY A 307 9.63 -13.08 22.80
C GLY A 307 9.51 -11.56 22.71
N SER A 308 10.19 -10.85 23.61
CA SER A 308 10.17 -9.38 23.73
C SER A 308 10.67 -8.66 22.48
N THR A 309 11.41 -9.36 21.61
CA THR A 309 11.94 -8.84 20.35
C THR A 309 11.08 -9.16 19.12
N THR A 310 9.95 -9.88 19.27
CA THR A 310 9.01 -10.08 18.16
C THR A 310 8.33 -8.76 17.79
N GLY A 311 8.46 -8.35 16.54
CA GLY A 311 7.78 -7.18 16.01
C GLY A 311 7.99 -7.04 14.52
N LEU A 312 6.89 -6.92 13.79
CA LEU A 312 6.87 -6.60 12.37
C LEU A 312 6.38 -5.17 12.16
N THR A 313 7.01 -4.48 11.21
CA THR A 313 6.64 -3.17 10.68
C THR A 313 6.26 -3.32 9.22
N PHE A 314 5.14 -2.71 8.84
CA PHE A 314 4.56 -2.77 7.50
C PHE A 314 4.58 -1.36 6.91
N SER A 315 5.06 -1.23 5.69
CA SER A 315 5.02 0.02 4.92
C SER A 315 4.45 -0.24 3.53
N ARG A 316 3.77 0.76 2.99
CA ARG A 316 3.19 0.74 1.65
C ARG A 316 3.51 2.08 0.98
N GLU A 317 4.23 2.03 -0.12
CA GLU A 317 4.64 3.19 -0.89
C GLU A 317 4.07 3.07 -2.30
N LEU A 318 3.33 4.09 -2.75
CA LEU A 318 3.05 4.28 -4.17
C LEU A 318 4.20 5.08 -4.80
N SER A 319 4.95 4.47 -5.70
CA SER A 319 5.91 5.15 -6.58
C SER A 319 5.30 5.36 -7.97
N GLU A 320 5.72 6.41 -8.64
CA GLU A 320 5.31 6.77 -10.00
C GLU A 320 6.58 6.94 -10.84
N GLN A 321 6.61 6.32 -12.01
CA GLN A 321 7.66 6.53 -13.00
C GLN A 321 7.08 6.46 -14.41
N TYR A 322 7.27 7.52 -15.19
CA TYR A 322 6.73 7.64 -16.56
C TYR A 322 5.21 7.43 -16.64
N HIS A 323 4.48 7.93 -15.64
CA HIS A 323 3.05 7.79 -15.40
C HIS A 323 2.56 6.36 -15.19
N VAL A 324 3.47 5.40 -14.98
CA VAL A 324 3.16 4.04 -14.50
C VAL A 324 3.30 4.03 -12.99
N PHE A 325 2.25 3.56 -12.29
CA PHE A 325 2.22 3.50 -10.84
C PHE A 325 2.60 2.11 -10.35
N LYS A 326 3.41 2.07 -9.29
CA LYS A 326 3.90 0.86 -8.66
C LYS A 326 3.60 0.91 -7.16
N VAL A 327 2.93 -0.11 -6.65
CA VAL A 327 2.73 -0.32 -5.21
C VAL A 327 3.86 -1.20 -4.71
N GLU A 328 4.63 -0.68 -3.77
CA GLU A 328 5.65 -1.43 -3.04
C GLU A 328 5.19 -1.59 -1.58
N LYS A 329 4.96 -2.84 -1.17
CA LYS A 329 4.64 -3.21 0.22
C LYS A 329 5.88 -3.86 0.83
N LYS A 330 6.39 -3.31 1.93
CA LYS A 330 7.57 -3.85 2.63
C LYS A 330 7.20 -4.27 4.04
N VAL A 331 7.66 -5.46 4.45
CA VAL A 331 7.52 -6.03 5.79
C VAL A 331 8.91 -6.24 6.36
N SER A 332 9.19 -5.61 7.49
CA SER A 332 10.50 -5.60 8.14
C SER A 332 10.38 -5.89 9.63
N GLY A 333 11.43 -6.39 10.27
CA GLY A 333 11.46 -6.55 11.73
C GLY A 333 12.09 -7.88 12.16
N THR A 334 11.56 -8.48 13.21
CA THR A 334 12.10 -9.71 13.84
C THR A 334 10.98 -10.63 14.31
N LEU A 335 11.19 -11.94 14.17
CA LEU A 335 10.35 -12.98 14.78
C LEU A 335 11.20 -13.74 15.80
N ASP A 336 10.81 -13.74 17.07
CA ASP A 336 11.55 -14.36 18.16
C ASP A 336 10.91 -15.68 18.55
N CYS A 337 11.44 -16.79 18.05
CA CYS A 337 10.97 -18.13 18.38
C CYS A 337 11.76 -18.82 19.49
N SER A 338 12.56 -18.10 20.29
CA SER A 338 13.33 -18.68 21.40
C SER A 338 12.49 -19.50 22.41
N LEU A 339 11.21 -19.15 22.60
CA LEU A 339 10.27 -19.88 23.48
C LEU A 339 9.62 -21.12 22.82
N LEU A 340 9.69 -21.25 21.50
CA LEU A 340 8.99 -22.25 20.68
C LEU A 340 9.92 -23.23 19.95
N CYS A 341 11.05 -22.73 19.46
CA CYS A 341 12.01 -23.45 18.64
C CYS A 341 13.05 -24.17 19.49
N SER A 342 13.42 -25.37 19.08
CA SER A 342 14.63 -26.03 19.59
C SER A 342 15.88 -25.20 19.25
N PRO A 343 16.83 -25.05 20.17
CA PRO A 343 18.09 -24.34 19.91
C PRO A 343 18.96 -25.02 18.87
N GLU A 344 18.83 -26.35 18.71
CA GLU A 344 19.56 -27.15 17.73
C GLU A 344 18.81 -27.24 16.39
N GLY A 345 17.66 -26.54 16.26
CA GLY A 345 16.76 -26.58 15.11
C GLY A 345 17.15 -25.68 13.93
N TYR A 346 16.19 -25.53 13.02
CA TYR A 346 16.23 -24.61 11.87
C TYR A 346 15.59 -23.25 12.17
N GLY A 347 14.93 -23.10 13.33
CA GLY A 347 14.35 -21.82 13.76
C GLY A 347 12.99 -21.52 13.12
N VAL A 348 12.70 -20.23 12.93
CA VAL A 348 11.46 -19.75 12.30
C VAL A 348 11.71 -19.21 10.89
N ARG A 349 10.74 -19.38 9.98
CA ARG A 349 10.70 -18.73 8.67
C ARG A 349 9.33 -18.11 8.46
N LEU A 350 9.31 -16.90 7.91
CA LEU A 350 8.11 -16.23 7.40
C LEU A 350 8.08 -16.36 5.87
N SER A 351 6.93 -16.74 5.31
CA SER A 351 6.59 -16.53 3.90
C SER A 351 5.33 -15.68 3.80
N MET A 352 5.26 -14.84 2.77
CA MET A 352 4.10 -13.99 2.52
C MET A 352 3.73 -14.02 1.04
N LYS A 353 2.43 -14.04 0.75
CA LYS A 353 1.86 -13.81 -0.59
C LYS A 353 0.92 -12.62 -0.57
N ASN A 354 0.92 -11.83 -1.64
CA ASN A 354 -0.01 -10.73 -1.81
C ASN A 354 -1.40 -11.22 -2.29
N ASN A 355 -2.35 -10.31 -2.40
CA ASN A 355 -3.73 -10.57 -2.84
C ASN A 355 -3.83 -11.17 -4.26
N TYR A 356 -2.80 -11.03 -5.11
CA TYR A 356 -2.71 -11.65 -6.43
C TYR A 356 -2.08 -13.06 -6.41
N GLY A 357 -1.67 -13.54 -5.23
CA GLY A 357 -1.00 -14.83 -5.06
C GLY A 357 0.51 -14.83 -5.34
N ASN A 358 1.08 -13.67 -5.69
CA ASN A 358 2.53 -13.52 -5.88
C ASN A 358 3.23 -13.51 -4.52
N SER A 359 4.33 -14.26 -4.38
CA SER A 359 5.16 -14.23 -3.18
C SER A 359 5.84 -12.87 -3.01
N TYR A 360 6.04 -12.45 -1.77
CA TYR A 360 6.95 -11.35 -1.45
C TYR A 360 8.39 -11.85 -1.65
N ASP A 361 9.20 -11.07 -2.34
CA ASP A 361 10.64 -11.33 -2.48
C ASP A 361 11.36 -10.99 -1.18
N THR A 362 12.40 -11.75 -0.84
CA THR A 362 13.33 -11.37 0.24
C THR A 362 14.27 -10.29 -0.28
N ASP A 363 14.30 -9.10 0.36
CA ASP A 363 15.23 -8.01 0.01
C ASP A 363 16.72 -8.36 0.26
N TYR A 364 16.99 -9.55 0.78
CA TYR A 364 18.26 -9.95 1.35
C TYR A 364 19.10 -10.81 0.40
N ASN A 365 20.22 -10.24 -0.07
CA ASN A 365 21.32 -10.99 -0.66
C ASN A 365 22.01 -11.81 0.47
N PRO A 366 22.08 -13.16 0.40
CA PRO A 366 22.36 -14.03 1.55
C PRO A 366 23.76 -13.93 2.20
N SER A 367 24.59 -12.94 1.85
CA SER A 367 26.04 -12.93 2.06
C SER A 367 26.59 -11.99 3.14
N SER A 368 25.79 -11.15 3.83
CA SER A 368 26.39 -10.03 4.60
C SER A 368 25.78 -9.61 5.96
N SER A 369 24.87 -10.38 6.58
CA SER A 369 24.42 -10.11 7.96
C SER A 369 24.44 -11.34 8.86
N SER A 370 25.39 -11.28 9.77
CA SER A 370 25.66 -12.10 10.95
C SER A 370 24.52 -12.14 11.98
N SER A 371 23.32 -12.63 11.62
CA SER A 371 22.49 -13.32 12.62
C SER A 371 22.85 -14.80 12.59
N SER A 372 23.77 -15.19 13.47
CA SER A 372 24.06 -16.60 13.76
C SER A 372 22.91 -17.29 14.50
N ASP A 373 21.92 -16.53 14.97
CA ASP A 373 20.79 -17.04 15.74
C ASP A 373 19.56 -17.29 14.86
N LYS A 374 19.34 -18.57 14.55
CA LYS A 374 18.19 -19.03 13.79
C LYS A 374 16.87 -18.86 14.55
N THR A 375 16.91 -18.67 15.87
CA THR A 375 15.70 -18.50 16.67
C THR A 375 15.18 -17.06 16.64
N VAL A 376 16.00 -16.08 16.25
CA VAL A 376 15.59 -14.67 16.09
C VAL A 376 16.02 -14.12 14.71
N PRO A 377 15.44 -14.62 13.60
CA PRO A 377 15.72 -14.09 12.27
C PRO A 377 15.17 -12.67 12.08
N ALA A 378 15.96 -11.85 11.39
CA ALA A 378 15.48 -10.62 10.79
C ALA A 378 14.57 -10.93 9.59
N VAL A 379 13.48 -10.19 9.49
CA VAL A 379 12.52 -10.22 8.38
C VAL A 379 12.76 -8.98 7.51
N ALA A 380 12.87 -9.20 6.19
CA ALA A 380 12.91 -8.15 5.17
C ALA A 380 12.29 -8.71 3.88
N LEU A 381 11.02 -8.39 3.65
CA LEU A 381 10.20 -8.89 2.54
C LEU A 381 9.58 -7.71 1.77
N THR A 382 9.64 -7.74 0.45
CA THR A 382 9.05 -6.72 -0.43
C THR A 382 8.16 -7.37 -1.49
N SER A 383 6.93 -6.86 -1.64
CA SER A 383 6.04 -7.14 -2.77
C SER A 383 5.98 -5.89 -3.64
N SER A 384 6.19 -6.07 -4.95
CA SER A 384 6.20 -5.01 -5.95
C SER A 384 5.15 -5.32 -7.03
N GLN A 385 4.14 -4.47 -7.16
CA GLN A 385 3.03 -4.65 -8.11
C GLN A 385 2.83 -3.39 -8.97
N ILE A 386 2.67 -3.55 -10.28
CA ILE A 386 2.25 -2.46 -11.16
C ILE A 386 0.73 -2.34 -11.07
N VAL A 387 0.25 -1.15 -10.70
CA VAL A 387 -1.19 -0.81 -10.68
C VAL A 387 -1.72 -0.88 -12.10
N GLN A 388 -2.85 -1.56 -12.33
CA GLN A 388 -3.46 -1.65 -13.66
C GLN A 388 -4.60 -0.64 -13.79
N MET A 389 -4.46 0.35 -14.69
CA MET A 389 -5.53 1.34 -14.93
C MET A 389 -6.77 0.65 -15.52
N LYS A 390 -7.91 0.78 -14.82
CA LYS A 390 -9.20 0.12 -15.15
C LYS A 390 -9.85 0.67 -16.42
N ASN A 391 -9.78 1.98 -16.63
CA ASN A 391 -10.41 2.68 -17.76
C ASN A 391 -9.77 4.07 -17.95
N ALA A 392 -9.75 4.55 -19.18
CA ALA A 392 -9.48 5.94 -19.51
C ALA A 392 -10.63 6.51 -20.35
N LYS A 393 -11.18 7.67 -19.97
CA LYS A 393 -12.26 8.33 -20.72
C LYS A 393 -11.96 9.79 -21.01
N VAL A 394 -12.28 10.23 -22.22
CA VAL A 394 -12.29 11.64 -22.62
C VAL A 394 -13.71 12.06 -22.94
N ALA A 395 -14.29 12.92 -22.11
CA ALA A 395 -15.59 13.54 -22.37
C ALA A 395 -15.38 14.97 -22.87
N PHE A 396 -15.66 15.20 -24.15
CA PHE A 396 -15.58 16.50 -24.81
C PHE A 396 -16.99 17.08 -25.05
N SER A 397 -17.19 18.36 -24.75
CA SER A 397 -18.43 19.08 -25.03
C SER A 397 -18.20 20.41 -25.75
N LEU A 398 -19.16 20.76 -26.59
CA LEU A 398 -19.18 22.00 -27.38
C LEU A 398 -20.40 22.84 -27.02
N GLY A 399 -20.17 24.05 -26.52
CA GLY A 399 -21.20 25.05 -26.23
C GLY A 399 -21.76 25.69 -27.50
N LEU A 400 -22.99 26.19 -27.41
CA LEU A 400 -23.66 26.90 -28.51
C LEU A 400 -22.92 28.20 -28.88
N ASP A 401 -22.31 28.83 -27.87
CA ASP A 401 -21.47 30.03 -27.94
C ASP A 401 -20.07 29.76 -28.53
N GLY A 402 -19.70 28.50 -28.77
CA GLY A 402 -18.37 28.10 -29.23
C GLY A 402 -17.39 27.79 -28.10
N SER A 403 -17.81 27.84 -26.83
CA SER A 403 -17.01 27.36 -25.71
C SER A 403 -16.78 25.85 -25.79
N MET A 404 -15.65 25.39 -25.28
CA MET A 404 -15.19 24.01 -25.41
C MET A 404 -14.68 23.51 -24.05
N GLU A 405 -15.12 22.33 -23.64
CA GLU A 405 -14.72 21.66 -22.39
C GLU A 405 -14.31 20.22 -22.68
N ALA A 406 -13.19 19.78 -22.11
CA ALA A 406 -12.77 18.38 -22.13
C ALA A 406 -12.45 17.91 -20.70
N ARG A 407 -12.98 16.73 -20.35
CA ARG A 407 -12.71 16.04 -19.08
C ARG A 407 -12.01 14.73 -19.36
N PHE A 408 -10.82 14.59 -18.79
CA PHE A 408 -9.99 13.39 -18.85
C PHE A 408 -10.16 12.64 -17.54
N LEU A 409 -10.65 11.41 -17.61
CA LEU A 409 -11.01 10.57 -16.47
C LEU A 409 -10.13 9.32 -16.50
N TYR A 410 -9.24 9.19 -15.52
CA TYR A 410 -8.34 8.05 -15.37
C TYR A 410 -8.77 7.23 -14.14
N SER A 411 -9.21 5.99 -14.35
CA SER A 411 -9.76 5.13 -13.30
C SER A 411 -8.75 4.07 -12.86
N PHE A 412 -8.46 4.02 -11.57
CA PHE A 412 -7.57 3.03 -10.93
C PHE A 412 -8.35 2.16 -9.93
N PRO A 413 -7.92 0.92 -9.62
CA PRO A 413 -8.50 0.14 -8.54
C PRO A 413 -8.27 0.86 -7.20
N THR A 414 -9.32 1.13 -6.41
CA THR A 414 -9.18 1.88 -5.16
C THR A 414 -8.21 1.20 -4.19
N GLU A 415 -8.21 -0.13 -4.11
CA GLU A 415 -7.30 -0.93 -3.29
C GLU A 415 -5.81 -0.66 -3.55
N ASP A 416 -5.45 -0.38 -4.81
CA ASP A 416 -4.08 -0.14 -5.24
C ASP A 416 -3.60 1.29 -4.96
N VAL A 417 -4.51 2.27 -4.90
CA VAL A 417 -4.13 3.71 -4.83
C VAL A 417 -4.64 4.45 -3.60
N SER A 418 -5.43 3.79 -2.74
CA SER A 418 -5.91 4.33 -1.46
C SER A 418 -4.77 4.93 -0.62
N GLY A 419 -4.99 6.12 -0.06
CA GLY A 419 -4.00 6.89 0.70
C GLY A 419 -2.90 7.51 -0.16
N SER A 420 -3.09 7.58 -1.48
CA SER A 420 -2.16 8.22 -2.44
C SER A 420 -2.89 9.12 -3.44
N GLU A 421 -4.06 9.61 -3.07
CA GLU A 421 -4.94 10.47 -3.88
C GLU A 421 -4.23 11.76 -4.32
N GLN A 422 -3.42 12.36 -3.43
CA GLN A 422 -2.64 13.56 -3.78
C GLN A 422 -1.53 13.25 -4.80
N LYS A 423 -0.84 12.09 -4.68
CA LYS A 423 0.17 11.67 -5.68
C LYS A 423 -0.46 11.44 -7.05
N LEU A 424 -1.64 10.81 -7.09
CA LEU A 424 -2.43 10.67 -8.32
C LEU A 424 -2.82 12.04 -8.90
N LYS A 425 -3.29 12.96 -8.05
CA LYS A 425 -3.65 14.33 -8.45
C LYS A 425 -2.46 15.04 -9.10
N ASP A 426 -1.30 15.01 -8.46
CA ASP A 426 -0.10 15.72 -8.91
C ASP A 426 0.45 15.15 -10.23
N ALA A 427 0.50 13.82 -10.38
CA ALA A 427 0.98 13.17 -11.61
C ALA A 427 0.11 13.49 -12.84
N TYR A 428 -1.21 13.55 -12.65
CA TYR A 428 -2.16 13.84 -13.73
C TYR A 428 -2.49 15.32 -13.90
N ALA A 429 -2.08 16.20 -12.98
CA ALA A 429 -2.37 17.63 -13.06
C ALA A 429 -2.01 18.25 -14.42
N GLY A 430 -2.85 19.19 -14.86
CA GLY A 430 -2.56 20.11 -15.96
C GLY A 430 -2.04 21.43 -15.43
N GLY A 431 -1.13 22.07 -16.17
CA GLY A 431 -0.71 23.45 -15.88
C GLY A 431 -1.82 24.47 -16.15
N GLY A 432 -1.62 25.72 -15.72
CA GLY A 432 -2.61 26.80 -15.89
C GLY A 432 -3.87 26.61 -15.04
N ASP A 433 -5.02 27.11 -15.52
CA ASP A 433 -6.31 27.06 -14.80
C ASP A 433 -7.02 25.69 -14.90
N ASN A 434 -6.30 24.60 -15.18
CA ASN A 434 -6.90 23.28 -15.37
C ASN A 434 -7.30 22.67 -14.01
N GLU A 435 -8.60 22.43 -13.81
CA GLU A 435 -9.12 21.87 -12.56
C GLU A 435 -8.81 20.37 -12.50
N THR A 436 -8.07 19.92 -11.48
CA THR A 436 -7.80 18.49 -11.25
C THR A 436 -8.40 18.02 -9.92
N GLU A 437 -9.23 17.00 -10.00
CA GLU A 437 -9.96 16.40 -8.88
C GLU A 437 -9.66 14.90 -8.79
N VAL A 438 -9.65 14.34 -7.58
CA VAL A 438 -9.59 12.89 -7.36
C VAL A 438 -10.79 12.53 -6.52
N ARG A 439 -11.58 11.56 -6.98
CA ARG A 439 -12.80 11.10 -6.31
C ARG A 439 -12.86 9.58 -6.33
N GLN A 440 -13.38 8.99 -5.27
CA GLN A 440 -13.73 7.56 -5.26
C GLN A 440 -15.11 7.37 -5.91
N ASP A 441 -15.26 6.28 -6.65
CA ASP A 441 -16.47 5.85 -7.35
C ASP A 441 -16.57 4.32 -7.21
N GLY A 442 -17.11 3.87 -6.07
CA GLY A 442 -17.12 2.45 -5.69
C GLY A 442 -15.71 1.86 -5.53
N ASP A 443 -15.40 0.87 -6.37
CA ASP A 443 -14.13 0.15 -6.41
C ASP A 443 -13.08 0.82 -7.33
N ALA A 444 -13.40 2.01 -7.88
CA ALA A 444 -12.48 2.82 -8.66
C ALA A 444 -12.16 4.17 -7.98
N THR A 445 -10.89 4.56 -8.00
CA THR A 445 -10.45 5.93 -7.73
C THR A 445 -10.24 6.62 -9.08
N ILE A 446 -10.95 7.71 -9.31
CA ILE A 446 -11.00 8.43 -10.60
C ILE A 446 -10.29 9.76 -10.46
N VAL A 447 -9.25 9.96 -11.26
CA VAL A 447 -8.60 11.27 -11.45
C VAL A 447 -9.30 11.97 -12.61
N SER A 448 -9.88 13.14 -12.35
CA SER A 448 -10.59 13.98 -13.30
C SER A 448 -9.81 15.26 -13.57
N VAL A 449 -9.24 15.40 -14.76
CA VAL A 449 -8.60 16.65 -15.23
C VAL A 449 -9.53 17.36 -16.19
N LYS A 450 -9.76 18.65 -15.97
CA LYS A 450 -10.70 19.45 -16.74
C LYS A 450 -9.98 20.59 -17.46
N VAL A 451 -10.09 20.60 -18.78
CA VAL A 451 -9.62 21.65 -19.68
C VAL A 451 -10.82 22.41 -20.23
N ARG A 452 -10.80 23.74 -20.20
CA ARG A 452 -11.86 24.59 -20.77
C ARG A 452 -11.25 25.71 -21.61
N GLY A 453 -11.96 26.17 -22.64
CA GLY A 453 -11.66 27.41 -23.36
C GLY A 453 -12.93 28.08 -23.85
N LYS A 454 -12.93 29.42 -23.93
CA LYS A 454 -14.09 30.19 -24.44
C LYS A 454 -14.32 30.03 -25.95
N ASP A 455 -13.28 29.61 -26.66
CA ASP A 455 -13.24 29.38 -28.10
C ASP A 455 -12.22 28.28 -28.44
N GLN A 456 -12.21 27.84 -29.70
CA GLN A 456 -11.32 26.78 -30.18
C GLN A 456 -9.83 27.10 -30.05
N ASN A 457 -9.41 28.37 -30.13
CA ASN A 457 -7.99 28.73 -30.07
C ASN A 457 -7.49 28.65 -28.63
N GLU A 458 -8.23 29.25 -27.69
CA GLU A 458 -7.90 29.15 -26.26
C GLU A 458 -8.00 27.70 -25.77
N PHE A 459 -9.03 26.96 -26.18
CA PHE A 459 -9.17 25.56 -25.83
C PHE A 459 -8.00 24.71 -26.35
N ASN A 460 -7.62 24.86 -27.62
CA ASN A 460 -6.51 24.09 -28.19
C ASN A 460 -5.14 24.48 -27.61
N GLN A 461 -4.94 25.74 -27.22
CA GLN A 461 -3.75 26.15 -26.48
C GLN A 461 -3.66 25.38 -25.15
N ARG A 462 -4.70 25.49 -24.30
CA ARG A 462 -4.75 24.83 -22.98
C ARG A 462 -4.74 23.31 -23.07
N LEU A 463 -5.36 22.73 -24.10
CA LEU A 463 -5.31 21.30 -24.39
C LEU A 463 -3.90 20.84 -24.77
N ASN A 464 -3.19 21.59 -25.61
CA ASN A 464 -1.80 21.26 -25.98
C ASN A 464 -0.82 21.47 -24.81
N GLU A 465 -1.07 22.43 -23.92
CA GLU A 465 -0.32 22.60 -22.66
C GLU A 465 -0.51 21.41 -21.70
N TYR A 466 -1.69 20.78 -21.69
CA TYR A 466 -1.98 19.59 -20.87
C TYR A 466 -1.51 18.27 -21.54
N LEU A 467 -1.80 18.11 -22.82
CA LEU A 467 -1.48 16.96 -23.66
C LEU A 467 -0.84 17.45 -24.97
N PRO A 468 0.50 17.49 -25.06
CA PRO A 468 1.20 17.88 -26.28
C PRO A 468 0.71 17.14 -27.53
N ASP A 469 0.74 17.83 -28.66
CA ASP A 469 0.24 17.40 -29.97
C ASP A 469 -1.28 17.14 -30.03
N SER A 470 -2.03 17.50 -28.98
CA SER A 470 -3.49 17.36 -28.94
C SER A 470 -4.22 18.62 -29.39
N LYS A 471 -5.26 18.45 -30.20
CA LYS A 471 -6.18 19.51 -30.64
C LYS A 471 -7.55 18.94 -31.00
N ILE A 472 -8.58 19.79 -30.99
CA ILE A 472 -9.90 19.50 -31.53
C ILE A 472 -10.24 20.60 -32.54
N THR A 473 -10.70 20.20 -33.73
CA THR A 473 -11.06 21.14 -34.81
C THR A 473 -12.54 20.97 -35.19
N VAL A 474 -13.30 22.06 -35.08
CA VAL A 474 -14.71 22.16 -35.45
C VAL A 474 -14.80 22.85 -36.81
N ASN A 475 -15.14 22.09 -37.85
CA ASN A 475 -15.33 22.61 -39.20
C ASN A 475 -16.83 22.83 -39.44
N ARG A 476 -17.28 24.08 -39.62
CA ARG A 476 -18.69 24.44 -39.91
C ARG A 476 -18.74 25.32 -41.15
N SER A 477 -19.78 25.17 -41.99
CA SER A 477 -20.03 26.09 -43.11
C SER A 477 -20.44 27.47 -42.61
N GLY A 478 -19.78 28.52 -43.10
CA GLY A 478 -20.13 29.90 -42.75
C GLY A 478 -21.44 30.36 -43.41
N GLY A 479 -22.13 31.30 -42.76
CA GLY A 479 -23.40 31.87 -43.24
C GLY A 479 -24.59 31.53 -42.33
N TYR A 480 -25.68 32.27 -42.50
CA TYR A 480 -26.93 32.06 -41.75
C TYR A 480 -27.72 30.88 -42.33
N HIS A 481 -28.14 29.96 -41.46
CA HIS A 481 -28.92 28.77 -41.80
C HIS A 481 -30.11 28.61 -40.82
N PRO A 482 -31.36 28.89 -41.24
CA PRO A 482 -32.56 28.93 -40.35
C PRO A 482 -32.96 27.59 -39.70
N PHE A 483 -32.28 26.50 -40.06
CA PHE A 483 -32.49 25.15 -39.51
C PHE A 483 -31.17 24.52 -39.05
N GLY A 484 -30.12 25.33 -38.90
CA GLY A 484 -28.76 24.89 -38.62
C GLY A 484 -27.99 24.43 -39.84
N SER A 485 -26.71 24.15 -39.62
CA SER A 485 -25.75 23.70 -40.64
C SER A 485 -25.05 22.42 -40.21
N ASP A 486 -24.59 21.64 -41.19
CA ASP A 486 -23.67 20.54 -40.96
C ASP A 486 -22.32 21.07 -40.48
N TYR A 487 -21.75 20.40 -39.49
CA TYR A 487 -20.40 20.63 -39.00
C TYR A 487 -19.75 19.31 -38.59
N THR A 488 -18.42 19.28 -38.60
CA THR A 488 -17.64 18.09 -38.23
C THR A 488 -16.67 18.44 -37.12
N VAL A 489 -16.76 17.74 -35.99
CA VAL A 489 -15.73 17.81 -34.94
C VAL A 489 -14.68 16.73 -35.21
N ASN A 490 -13.42 17.14 -35.28
CA ASN A 490 -12.27 16.28 -35.54
C ASN A 490 -11.35 16.33 -34.31
N PRO A 491 -11.51 15.44 -33.32
CA PRO A 491 -10.55 15.29 -32.25
C PRO A 491 -9.24 14.68 -32.75
N SER A 492 -8.14 15.11 -32.18
CA SER A 492 -6.80 14.55 -32.35
C SER A 492 -6.14 14.61 -30.98
N ILE A 493 -6.30 13.56 -30.17
CA ILE A 493 -5.91 13.54 -28.76
C ILE A 493 -4.83 12.48 -28.55
N SER A 494 -3.69 12.92 -28.06
CA SER A 494 -2.53 12.08 -27.74
C SER A 494 -2.45 11.91 -26.22
N LEU A 495 -2.88 10.75 -25.72
CA LEU A 495 -2.79 10.43 -24.28
C LEU A 495 -1.42 9.88 -23.86
N SER A 496 -0.53 9.59 -24.82
CA SER A 496 0.75 8.89 -24.60
C SER A 496 1.63 9.55 -23.54
N SER A 497 1.61 10.88 -23.47
CA SER A 497 2.36 11.68 -22.50
C SER A 497 1.87 11.57 -21.05
N LYS A 498 0.64 11.08 -20.82
CA LYS A 498 0.03 10.96 -19.48
C LYS A 498 -0.32 9.54 -19.07
N VAL A 499 -0.34 8.57 -19.99
CA VAL A 499 -0.71 7.16 -19.71
C VAL A 499 0.40 6.15 -20.00
N GLY A 500 1.49 6.57 -20.67
CA GLY A 500 2.63 5.71 -20.96
C GLY A 500 2.23 4.35 -21.56
N ASN A 501 2.69 3.26 -20.92
CA ASN A 501 2.45 1.90 -21.38
C ASN A 501 1.01 1.38 -21.14
N TYR A 502 0.17 2.06 -20.35
CA TYR A 502 -1.24 1.65 -20.17
C TYR A 502 -2.05 1.72 -21.48
N ALA A 503 -1.58 2.50 -22.45
CA ALA A 503 -2.22 2.69 -23.75
C ALA A 503 -2.66 1.40 -24.46
N TYR A 504 -1.90 0.30 -24.31
CA TYR A 504 -2.12 -0.94 -25.06
C TYR A 504 -3.11 -1.91 -24.41
N GLN A 505 -3.50 -1.71 -23.15
CA GLN A 505 -4.30 -2.69 -22.39
C GLN A 505 -5.52 -2.08 -21.68
N THR A 506 -5.50 -0.79 -21.38
CA THR A 506 -6.60 -0.12 -20.69
C THR A 506 -7.76 0.19 -21.64
N PRO A 507 -9.01 -0.23 -21.33
CA PRO A 507 -10.21 0.19 -22.05
C PRO A 507 -10.29 1.72 -22.20
N PHE A 508 -10.84 2.16 -23.32
CA PHE A 508 -10.88 3.57 -23.69
C PHE A 508 -12.24 4.00 -24.21
N GLU A 509 -12.69 5.18 -23.79
CA GLU A 509 -13.95 5.79 -24.22
C GLU A 509 -13.74 7.26 -24.59
N PHE A 510 -14.09 7.64 -25.81
CA PHE A 510 -14.27 9.04 -26.20
C PHE A 510 -15.78 9.33 -26.28
N THR A 511 -16.24 10.38 -25.61
CA THR A 511 -17.62 10.88 -25.73
C THR A 511 -17.65 12.34 -26.15
N TYR A 512 -18.49 12.64 -27.14
CA TYR A 512 -18.87 13.99 -27.55
C TYR A 512 -20.27 14.32 -27.04
N SER A 513 -20.45 15.52 -26.52
CA SER A 513 -21.76 16.14 -26.27
C SER A 513 -21.86 17.46 -27.03
N GLY A 514 -22.70 17.47 -28.07
CA GLY A 514 -22.97 18.67 -28.86
C GLY A 514 -23.91 19.67 -28.19
N PRO A 515 -23.94 20.92 -28.69
CA PRO A 515 -24.79 21.98 -28.15
C PRO A 515 -26.28 21.65 -28.27
N ALA A 516 -27.10 22.38 -27.52
CA ALA A 516 -28.55 22.31 -27.65
C ALA A 516 -29.00 22.52 -29.11
N PHE A 517 -30.05 21.79 -29.52
CA PHE A 517 -30.55 21.77 -30.90
C PHE A 517 -29.53 21.29 -31.96
N SER A 518 -28.55 20.47 -31.55
CA SER A 518 -27.75 19.67 -32.48
C SER A 518 -28.13 18.19 -32.45
N SER A 519 -27.80 17.48 -33.53
CA SER A 519 -27.94 16.03 -33.65
C SER A 519 -26.70 15.42 -34.30
N VAL A 520 -26.46 14.15 -34.00
CA VAL A 520 -25.45 13.30 -34.66
C VAL A 520 -26.18 12.12 -35.32
N ASP A 521 -25.93 11.90 -36.61
CA ASP A 521 -26.53 10.76 -37.32
C ASP A 521 -25.68 9.49 -37.14
N GLN A 522 -26.32 8.42 -36.63
CA GLN A 522 -25.67 7.13 -36.35
C GLN A 522 -25.03 6.49 -37.60
N GLN A 523 -25.69 6.54 -38.76
CA GLN A 523 -25.22 5.89 -39.98
C GLN A 523 -24.08 6.69 -40.63
N LYS A 524 -24.17 8.02 -40.60
CA LYS A 524 -23.11 8.95 -41.01
C LYS A 524 -21.90 8.81 -40.10
N ALA A 525 -22.09 8.73 -38.77
CA ALA A 525 -21.02 8.50 -37.80
C ALA A 525 -20.29 7.16 -38.01
N GLN A 526 -21.01 6.06 -38.23
CA GLN A 526 -20.37 4.76 -38.50
C GLN A 526 -19.66 4.73 -39.86
N SER A 527 -20.25 5.30 -40.92
CA SER A 527 -19.66 5.29 -42.25
C SER A 527 -18.41 6.19 -42.36
N TYR A 528 -18.41 7.37 -41.72
CA TYR A 528 -17.26 8.27 -41.69
C TYR A 528 -16.08 7.66 -40.91
N ASN A 529 -16.36 6.85 -39.89
CA ASN A 529 -15.37 6.26 -39.00
C ASN A 529 -15.14 4.76 -39.26
N ARG A 530 -15.40 4.28 -40.48
CA ARG A 530 -15.35 2.85 -40.80
C ARG A 530 -14.04 2.17 -40.38
N VAL A 531 -12.90 2.85 -40.51
CA VAL A 531 -11.58 2.32 -40.09
C VAL A 531 -11.55 1.97 -38.60
N PHE A 532 -12.20 2.76 -37.75
CA PHE A 532 -12.33 2.50 -36.31
C PHE A 532 -13.29 1.35 -36.03
N VAL A 533 -14.43 1.31 -36.73
CA VAL A 533 -15.42 0.22 -36.60
C VAL A 533 -14.83 -1.13 -37.01
N ASP A 534 -14.15 -1.18 -38.17
CA ASP A 534 -13.45 -2.38 -38.67
C ASP A 534 -12.28 -2.77 -37.72
N GLY A 535 -11.67 -1.82 -37.01
CA GLY A 535 -10.71 -2.05 -35.91
C GLY A 535 -11.32 -2.55 -34.59
N GLY A 536 -12.64 -2.53 -34.45
CA GLY A 536 -13.37 -2.96 -33.26
C GLY A 536 -13.73 -1.87 -32.25
N VAL A 537 -13.66 -0.59 -32.64
CA VAL A 537 -14.22 0.52 -31.86
C VAL A 537 -15.74 0.54 -32.04
N GLN A 538 -16.49 0.47 -30.94
CA GLN A 538 -17.94 0.59 -30.93
C GLN A 538 -18.32 2.06 -31.02
N ILE A 539 -19.03 2.45 -32.08
CA ILE A 539 -19.50 3.83 -32.28
C ILE A 539 -21.03 3.88 -32.21
N SER A 540 -21.54 4.67 -31.26
CA SER A 540 -22.96 4.98 -31.07
C SER A 540 -23.18 6.50 -31.02
N ALA A 541 -24.36 6.93 -31.43
CA ALA A 541 -24.82 8.32 -31.41
C ALA A 541 -26.25 8.36 -30.85
N ASP A 542 -26.53 9.34 -30.00
CA ASP A 542 -27.83 9.53 -29.37
C ASP A 542 -28.10 11.02 -29.15
N GLY A 543 -29.12 11.54 -29.84
CA GLY A 543 -29.43 12.97 -29.89
C GLY A 543 -28.22 13.79 -30.38
N SER A 544 -27.72 14.69 -29.54
CA SER A 544 -26.53 15.51 -29.79
C SER A 544 -25.20 14.83 -29.42
N ASN A 545 -25.23 13.58 -28.95
CA ASN A 545 -24.05 12.90 -28.39
C ASN A 545 -23.48 11.84 -29.34
N LEU A 546 -22.19 11.56 -29.21
CA LEU A 546 -21.52 10.41 -29.81
C LEU A 546 -20.59 9.75 -28.79
N THR A 547 -20.57 8.42 -28.76
CA THR A 547 -19.62 7.62 -27.98
C THR A 547 -18.82 6.72 -28.92
N ALA A 548 -17.51 6.67 -28.73
CA ALA A 548 -16.58 5.77 -29.39
C ALA A 548 -15.78 5.00 -28.34
N LYS A 549 -16.04 3.69 -28.20
CA LYS A 549 -15.50 2.84 -27.12
C LYS A 549 -14.65 1.69 -27.64
N SER A 550 -13.54 1.39 -26.98
CA SER A 550 -12.68 0.23 -27.22
C SER A 550 -12.40 -0.51 -25.91
N ASP A 551 -12.65 -1.82 -25.87
CA ASP A 551 -12.22 -2.72 -24.79
C ASP A 551 -10.86 -3.37 -25.08
N ARG A 552 -10.16 -2.96 -26.16
CA ARG A 552 -8.90 -3.57 -26.66
C ARG A 552 -7.66 -2.69 -26.43
N GLY A 553 -7.74 -1.70 -25.55
CA GLY A 553 -6.75 -0.63 -25.42
C GLY A 553 -7.21 0.69 -26.03
N MET A 554 -6.41 1.73 -25.83
CA MET A 554 -6.65 3.08 -26.35
C MET A 554 -6.41 3.14 -27.86
N PHE A 555 -7.33 3.76 -28.59
CA PHE A 555 -7.15 4.08 -30.01
C PHE A 555 -6.78 5.56 -30.16
N SER A 556 -5.95 5.89 -31.15
CA SER A 556 -5.70 7.30 -31.49
C SER A 556 -6.99 7.90 -32.04
N THR A 557 -7.47 9.00 -31.46
CA THR A 557 -8.65 9.70 -31.99
C THR A 557 -8.34 10.46 -33.28
N SER A 558 -7.07 10.52 -33.72
CA SER A 558 -6.69 11.15 -34.99
C SER A 558 -7.42 10.53 -36.19
N GLY A 559 -8.24 11.33 -36.86
CA GLY A 559 -9.06 10.89 -38.00
C GLY A 559 -10.46 10.41 -37.61
N LEU A 560 -10.80 10.35 -36.31
CA LEU A 560 -12.18 10.23 -35.86
C LEU A 560 -12.92 11.52 -36.26
N GLN A 561 -14.11 11.37 -36.82
CA GLN A 561 -14.97 12.46 -37.26
C GLN A 561 -16.33 12.35 -36.57
N VAL A 562 -16.80 13.42 -35.96
CA VAL A 562 -18.17 13.50 -35.43
C VAL A 562 -19.00 14.35 -36.39
N PRO A 563 -19.76 13.75 -37.32
CA PRO A 563 -20.62 14.48 -38.23
C PRO A 563 -21.90 14.88 -37.51
N ALA A 564 -22.04 16.16 -37.21
CA ALA A 564 -23.16 16.72 -36.48
C ALA A 564 -23.87 17.80 -37.31
N SER A 565 -25.14 18.04 -37.00
CA SER A 565 -25.94 19.10 -37.63
C SER A 565 -26.56 19.93 -36.51
N GLY A 566 -26.66 21.26 -36.67
CA GLY A 566 -27.29 22.09 -35.64
C GLY A 566 -27.08 23.59 -35.84
N LEU A 567 -27.80 24.38 -35.05
CA LEU A 567 -27.74 25.84 -35.09
C LEU A 567 -26.39 26.36 -34.58
N SER A 568 -25.91 27.47 -35.16
CA SER A 568 -24.88 28.32 -34.56
C SER A 568 -25.53 29.39 -33.67
N MET A 569 -24.74 30.02 -32.79
CA MET A 569 -25.22 31.18 -32.02
C MET A 569 -25.73 32.31 -32.94
N THR A 570 -25.12 32.49 -34.11
CA THR A 570 -25.58 33.45 -35.13
C THR A 570 -26.96 33.08 -35.65
N ASP A 571 -27.21 31.80 -35.94
CA ASP A 571 -28.52 31.33 -36.39
C ASP A 571 -29.57 31.56 -35.30
N VAL A 572 -29.29 31.15 -34.05
CA VAL A 572 -30.20 31.36 -32.92
C VAL A 572 -30.54 32.84 -32.69
N ILE A 573 -29.56 33.75 -32.82
CA ILE A 573 -29.80 35.20 -32.69
C ILE A 573 -30.68 35.71 -33.84
N VAL A 574 -30.39 35.31 -35.08
CA VAL A 574 -31.16 35.77 -36.26
C VAL A 574 -32.59 35.19 -36.24
N ASP A 575 -32.74 33.91 -35.90
CA ASP A 575 -34.03 33.24 -35.73
C ASP A 575 -34.85 33.89 -34.62
N ALA A 576 -34.24 34.20 -33.46
CA ALA A 576 -34.91 34.90 -32.37
C ALA A 576 -35.40 36.30 -32.78
N VAL A 577 -34.60 37.03 -33.59
CA VAL A 577 -35.01 38.32 -34.16
C VAL A 577 -36.17 38.15 -35.15
N ILE A 578 -36.12 37.16 -36.04
CA ILE A 578 -37.18 36.88 -37.02
C ILE A 578 -38.48 36.48 -36.31
N VAL A 579 -38.42 35.57 -35.33
CA VAL A 579 -39.57 35.15 -34.52
C VAL A 579 -40.12 36.33 -33.71
N GLY A 580 -39.26 37.15 -33.11
CA GLY A 580 -39.66 38.38 -32.43
C GLY A 580 -40.40 39.37 -33.34
N LEU A 581 -39.91 39.58 -34.56
CA LEU A 581 -40.56 40.41 -35.57
C LEU A 581 -41.90 39.82 -36.05
N LEU A 582 -41.98 38.50 -36.25
CA LEU A 582 -43.22 37.82 -36.62
C LEU A 582 -44.27 37.92 -35.50
N LEU A 583 -43.88 37.72 -34.24
CA LEU A 583 -44.75 37.92 -33.09
C LEU A 583 -45.22 39.38 -32.97
N LEU A 584 -44.33 40.35 -33.19
CA LEU A 584 -44.69 41.77 -33.23
C LEU A 584 -45.67 42.08 -34.37
N ILE A 585 -45.48 41.51 -35.56
CA ILE A 585 -46.43 41.61 -36.68
C ILE A 585 -47.78 40.98 -36.31
N LEU A 586 -47.80 39.81 -35.66
CA LEU A 586 -49.04 39.16 -35.21
C LEU A 586 -49.77 39.98 -34.13
N VAL A 587 -49.04 40.56 -33.18
CA VAL A 587 -49.58 41.48 -32.17
C VAL A 587 -50.16 42.73 -32.84
N LEU A 588 -49.45 43.34 -33.80
CA LEU A 588 -49.97 44.47 -34.57
C LEU A 588 -51.22 44.09 -35.38
N LEU A 589 -51.23 42.95 -36.06
CA LEU A 589 -52.41 42.45 -36.78
C LEU A 589 -53.60 42.19 -35.85
N PHE A 590 -53.34 41.71 -34.62
CA PHE A 590 -54.36 41.50 -33.59
C PHE A 590 -54.89 42.81 -32.98
N LEU A 591 -54.02 43.80 -32.74
CA LEU A 591 -54.42 45.13 -32.26
C LEU A 591 -55.19 45.90 -33.35
N PHE A 592 -54.72 45.83 -34.60
CA PHE A 592 -55.36 46.48 -35.75
C PHE A 592 -56.49 45.67 -36.38
N ARG A 593 -56.86 44.49 -35.86
CA ARG A 593 -57.90 43.60 -36.43
C ARG A 593 -59.22 44.32 -36.75
N LYS A 594 -59.66 45.23 -35.88
CA LYS A 594 -60.86 46.05 -36.08
C LYS A 594 -60.71 47.08 -37.23
N LYS A 595 -59.54 47.71 -37.38
CA LYS A 595 -59.26 48.66 -38.48
C LYS A 595 -59.07 47.93 -39.82
N ILE A 596 -58.43 46.76 -39.82
CA ILE A 596 -58.23 45.93 -41.02
C ILE A 596 -59.57 45.36 -41.52
N ALA A 597 -60.48 44.96 -40.62
CA ALA A 597 -61.84 44.55 -40.99
C ALA A 597 -62.62 45.69 -41.67
N ALA A 598 -62.57 46.91 -41.11
CA ALA A 598 -63.19 48.09 -41.71
C ALA A 598 -62.59 48.45 -43.09
N ALA A 599 -61.26 48.31 -43.26
CA ALA A 599 -60.61 48.52 -44.55
C ALA A 599 -60.99 47.47 -45.60
N ARG A 600 -61.16 46.19 -45.21
CA ARG A 600 -61.64 45.12 -46.10
C ARG A 600 -63.11 45.28 -46.53
N ALA A 601 -63.93 45.99 -45.76
CA ALA A 601 -65.28 46.38 -46.21
C ALA A 601 -65.20 47.32 -47.43
N LYS A 602 -64.46 48.44 -47.31
CA LYS A 602 -64.19 49.37 -48.43
C LYS A 602 -63.45 48.73 -49.62
N GLY A 603 -62.66 47.68 -49.36
CA GLY A 603 -61.97 46.91 -50.42
C GLY A 603 -62.90 46.07 -51.31
N ARG A 604 -64.07 45.63 -50.81
CA ARG A 604 -65.03 44.87 -51.62
C ARG A 604 -65.81 45.76 -52.58
N GLU A 605 -66.16 46.98 -52.17
CA GLU A 605 -66.80 47.99 -53.02
C GLU A 605 -65.95 48.33 -54.25
N ARG A 606 -64.63 48.49 -54.07
CA ARG A 606 -63.71 48.76 -55.19
C ARG A 606 -63.57 47.60 -56.18
N ARG A 607 -63.60 46.34 -55.74
CA ARG A 607 -63.55 45.18 -56.66
C ARG A 607 -64.84 45.00 -57.46
N ALA A 608 -66.01 45.35 -56.89
CA ALA A 608 -67.26 45.40 -57.65
C ALA A 608 -67.21 46.45 -58.77
N ALA A 609 -66.65 47.64 -58.50
CA ALA A 609 -66.44 48.67 -59.50
C ALA A 609 -65.43 48.26 -60.60
N SER A 610 -64.39 47.47 -60.27
CA SER A 610 -63.42 46.98 -61.25
C SER A 610 -64.02 45.95 -62.23
N ALA A 611 -64.93 45.10 -61.77
CA ALA A 611 -65.58 44.09 -62.63
C ALA A 611 -66.57 44.72 -63.63
N ALA A 612 -67.20 45.84 -63.28
CA ALA A 612 -68.10 46.57 -64.18
C ALA A 612 -67.38 47.28 -65.35
N ALA A 613 -66.10 47.62 -65.19
CA ALA A 613 -65.33 48.37 -66.20
C ALA A 613 -64.74 47.49 -67.33
N LEU A 614 -64.56 46.18 -67.10
CA LEU A 614 -64.00 45.24 -68.08
C LEU A 614 -65.05 44.49 -68.91
N GLY A 615 -66.35 44.64 -68.58
CA GLY A 615 -67.45 44.01 -69.31
C GLY A 615 -67.97 44.80 -70.53
N ALA A 616 -67.46 46.00 -70.80
CA ALA A 616 -68.04 46.95 -71.76
C ALA A 616 -67.41 46.94 -73.17
N ALA A 617 -66.49 46.00 -73.46
CA ALA A 617 -65.73 46.01 -74.73
C ALA A 617 -65.41 44.60 -75.30
N ALA A 618 -66.42 43.74 -75.46
CA ALA A 618 -66.43 42.63 -76.42
C ALA A 618 -67.82 41.96 -76.50
N GLY A 619 -68.77 42.62 -77.15
CA GLY A 619 -70.00 41.97 -77.61
C GLY A 619 -69.87 41.44 -79.04
N VAL A 620 -70.73 40.48 -79.41
CA VAL A 620 -70.89 39.89 -80.76
C VAL A 620 -69.77 38.86 -81.11
N ALA A 621 -70.03 37.59 -81.44
CA ALA A 621 -71.26 36.95 -81.92
C ALA A 621 -71.55 35.54 -81.32
N THR A 622 -72.85 35.27 -81.13
CA THR A 622 -73.62 34.01 -81.32
C THR A 622 -72.91 32.64 -81.48
N GLY A 623 -73.39 31.53 -80.89
CA GLY A 623 -74.55 31.34 -80.02
C GLY A 623 -75.07 29.88 -79.95
N TYR A 624 -76.02 29.62 -79.04
CA TYR A 624 -76.84 28.40 -78.85
C TYR A 624 -76.18 27.06 -78.47
N GLY A 625 -76.74 26.36 -77.46
CA GLY A 625 -76.47 24.93 -77.20
C GLY A 625 -76.60 24.49 -75.74
N ALA A 626 -77.78 24.04 -75.34
CA ALA A 626 -78.22 23.73 -73.97
C ALA A 626 -77.52 22.56 -73.21
N THR A 627 -77.51 22.71 -71.87
CA THR A 627 -77.78 21.72 -70.79
C THR A 627 -76.89 20.49 -70.50
N GLN A 628 -76.68 20.31 -69.17
CA GLN A 628 -76.30 19.14 -68.37
C GLN A 628 -76.48 17.73 -68.99
N ALA A 629 -75.51 16.84 -68.75
CA ALA A 629 -75.64 15.69 -67.82
C ALA A 629 -74.32 14.89 -67.69
N ASP A 630 -74.20 14.08 -66.64
CA ASP A 630 -73.02 13.26 -66.29
C ASP A 630 -72.76 12.06 -67.23
N ALA A 631 -71.49 11.63 -67.34
CA ALA A 631 -71.11 10.21 -67.46
C ALA A 631 -69.59 9.97 -67.22
N GLN A 632 -69.26 8.75 -66.77
CA GLN A 632 -67.91 8.29 -66.40
C GLN A 632 -67.09 7.72 -67.58
N ASN A 633 -65.80 7.52 -67.29
CA ASN A 633 -64.85 6.53 -67.86
C ASN A 633 -64.20 6.77 -69.24
N GLY A 634 -62.86 6.73 -69.24
CA GLY A 634 -62.17 5.63 -69.93
C GLY A 634 -61.29 5.93 -71.16
N TYR A 635 -59.97 5.90 -70.94
CA TYR A 635 -58.90 5.46 -71.87
C TYR A 635 -58.48 6.27 -73.11
N GLN A 636 -57.15 6.51 -73.19
CA GLN A 636 -56.24 6.50 -74.37
C GLN A 636 -56.50 7.47 -75.56
N ALA A 637 -55.53 7.82 -76.41
CA ALA A 637 -54.05 7.93 -76.31
C ALA A 637 -53.51 8.67 -77.56
N GLN A 638 -52.46 9.49 -77.42
CA GLN A 638 -51.65 10.01 -78.54
C GLN A 638 -50.36 10.66 -77.95
N GLY A 639 -49.14 10.51 -78.49
CA GLY A 639 -48.68 9.80 -79.68
C GLY A 639 -47.83 10.72 -80.58
N GLY A 640 -46.50 10.69 -80.47
CA GLY A 640 -45.61 11.58 -81.24
C GLY A 640 -44.10 11.31 -81.13
N TYR A 641 -43.59 10.50 -82.07
CA TYR A 641 -42.24 10.36 -82.66
C TYR A 641 -41.01 11.14 -82.09
N ALA A 642 -39.77 10.66 -82.19
CA ALA A 642 -39.21 9.65 -83.12
C ALA A 642 -38.05 8.82 -82.51
N THR A 643 -37.76 7.67 -83.11
CA THR A 643 -36.59 6.81 -82.84
C THR A 643 -35.49 6.99 -83.89
N GLN A 644 -34.25 6.62 -83.54
CA GLN A 644 -33.15 6.43 -84.48
C GLN A 644 -32.70 4.95 -84.45
N ASN A 645 -32.40 4.42 -85.63
CA ASN A 645 -31.95 3.05 -85.98
C ASN A 645 -30.98 2.38 -84.98
N GLY A 646 -30.93 1.05 -84.80
CA GLY A 646 -31.69 -0.05 -85.41
C GLY A 646 -30.90 -1.39 -85.41
N TYR A 647 -31.60 -2.53 -85.25
CA TYR A 647 -31.12 -3.93 -85.35
C TYR A 647 -30.11 -4.44 -84.28
N ALA A 648 -30.17 -5.67 -83.75
CA ALA A 648 -31.21 -6.73 -83.75
C ALA A 648 -30.97 -7.75 -82.60
N ALA A 649 -31.97 -8.63 -82.38
CA ALA A 649 -32.13 -9.69 -81.35
C ALA A 649 -30.96 -10.73 -81.24
N GLN A 650 -30.88 -11.69 -80.29
CA GLN A 650 -31.92 -12.56 -79.69
C GLN A 650 -31.35 -13.34 -78.46
N SER A 651 -31.88 -13.24 -77.22
CA SER A 651 -32.96 -14.00 -76.52
C SER A 651 -32.64 -15.40 -75.93
N GLY A 652 -33.11 -15.64 -74.68
CA GLY A 652 -33.37 -16.97 -74.07
C GLY A 652 -33.02 -17.07 -72.57
N TYR A 653 -33.96 -16.93 -71.60
CA TYR A 653 -34.83 -17.97 -70.96
C TYR A 653 -34.05 -18.96 -70.02
N GLN A 654 -34.48 -19.44 -68.84
CA GLN A 654 -35.66 -19.40 -67.91
C GLN A 654 -35.10 -19.70 -66.47
N ALA A 655 -35.63 -19.32 -65.29
CA ALA A 655 -36.96 -19.37 -64.63
C ALA A 655 -37.41 -20.74 -64.02
N GLN A 656 -37.50 -20.84 -62.67
CA GLN A 656 -38.34 -21.71 -61.77
C GLN A 656 -37.70 -21.75 -60.34
N GLY A 657 -38.33 -21.99 -59.17
CA GLY A 657 -39.71 -22.27 -58.69
C GLY A 657 -39.64 -23.16 -57.40
N GLY A 658 -40.45 -23.09 -56.33
CA GLY A 658 -41.67 -22.32 -55.95
C GLY A 658 -42.00 -22.42 -54.42
N TYR A 659 -43.27 -22.50 -54.01
CA TYR A 659 -43.79 -22.58 -52.59
C TYR A 659 -44.64 -23.88 -52.37
N PRO A 660 -45.32 -24.18 -51.20
CA PRO A 660 -46.55 -23.49 -50.65
C PRO A 660 -46.67 -23.38 -49.07
N ALA A 661 -47.37 -22.39 -48.47
CA ALA A 661 -48.79 -22.28 -47.95
C ALA A 661 -49.14 -23.13 -46.67
N GLN A 662 -49.98 -22.74 -45.68
CA GLN A 662 -51.32 -22.05 -45.63
C GLN A 662 -51.49 -21.19 -44.32
N ASN A 663 -52.13 -19.98 -44.30
CA ASN A 663 -53.57 -19.62 -44.08
C ASN A 663 -54.23 -20.13 -42.75
N THR A 664 -55.04 -19.41 -41.94
CA THR A 664 -55.58 -18.00 -41.83
C THR A 664 -56.17 -17.75 -40.41
N ALA A 665 -56.46 -16.55 -39.86
CA ALA A 665 -57.72 -15.75 -39.98
C ALA A 665 -57.72 -14.44 -39.10
N TYR A 666 -58.73 -13.57 -39.22
CA TYR A 666 -58.78 -12.13 -38.84
C TYR A 666 -59.32 -11.74 -37.44
N ALA A 667 -58.88 -10.57 -36.95
CA ALA A 667 -59.75 -9.45 -36.48
C ALA A 667 -58.95 -8.12 -36.40
N ALA A 668 -59.61 -6.96 -36.52
CA ALA A 668 -59.00 -5.63 -36.56
C ALA A 668 -59.41 -4.73 -35.37
N GLY A 669 -58.62 -3.68 -35.08
CA GLY A 669 -58.89 -2.66 -34.06
C GLY A 669 -57.86 -1.52 -34.13
N ASP A 670 -58.30 -0.29 -33.88
CA ASP A 670 -57.60 0.97 -34.21
C ASP A 670 -56.94 1.65 -32.97
N ASP A 671 -56.45 2.87 -33.19
CA ASP A 671 -56.10 3.94 -32.24
C ASP A 671 -54.66 4.01 -31.64
N SER A 672 -53.99 5.10 -32.00
CA SER A 672 -52.94 5.77 -31.21
C SER A 672 -53.62 6.69 -30.16
N PRO A 673 -52.98 7.12 -29.04
CA PRO A 673 -52.01 8.23 -29.13
C PRO A 673 -50.93 8.33 -28.02
N THR A 674 -50.15 9.41 -28.13
CA THR A 674 -49.10 10.00 -27.28
C THR A 674 -49.38 10.22 -25.78
N GLN A 675 -48.28 10.40 -25.01
CA GLN A 675 -47.99 11.33 -23.88
C GLN A 675 -47.06 10.62 -22.85
N VAL A 676 -45.77 10.96 -22.74
CA VAL A 676 -45.17 12.00 -21.86
C VAL A 676 -45.40 11.77 -20.35
N PHE A 677 -44.29 11.60 -19.60
CA PHE A 677 -44.26 11.67 -18.14
C PHE A 677 -43.04 12.47 -17.66
N THR A 678 -43.28 13.49 -16.82
CA THR A 678 -42.28 14.21 -16.02
C THR A 678 -42.26 13.69 -14.58
N PRO A 679 -41.16 13.88 -13.82
CA PRO A 679 -40.97 13.23 -12.51
C PRO A 679 -41.77 13.91 -11.38
N GLN A 680 -42.16 13.12 -10.38
CA GLN A 680 -42.78 13.59 -9.14
C GLN A 680 -41.75 13.82 -8.02
N HIS A 681 -41.86 14.95 -7.32
CA HIS A 681 -41.34 15.09 -5.97
C HIS A 681 -42.38 14.61 -4.96
N GLY A 682 -41.97 13.78 -3.99
CA GLY A 682 -42.80 13.40 -2.85
C GLY A 682 -42.64 14.37 -1.69
N LEU A 683 -43.76 14.93 -1.21
CA LEU A 683 -43.84 15.65 0.06
C LEU A 683 -44.11 14.67 1.21
N ASN A 684 -43.62 14.97 2.40
CA ASN A 684 -44.08 14.34 3.65
C ASN A 684 -44.23 15.43 4.72
N TYR A 685 -45.32 15.39 5.49
CA TYR A 685 -45.73 16.47 6.40
C TYR A 685 -45.46 16.11 7.87
N GLY A 686 -45.07 17.13 8.65
CA GLY A 686 -44.99 17.09 10.11
C GLY A 686 -44.86 18.52 10.65
N GLU A 687 -45.86 18.99 11.38
CA GLU A 687 -45.99 20.39 11.82
C GLU A 687 -45.25 20.69 13.14
N ASN A 688 -44.55 21.82 13.25
CA ASN A 688 -44.94 22.97 14.10
C ASN A 688 -43.88 24.11 14.13
N GLU A 689 -44.36 25.33 14.36
CA GLU A 689 -43.74 26.67 14.22
C GLU A 689 -42.76 27.13 15.34
N PRO A 690 -42.15 28.35 15.31
CA PRO A 690 -41.55 29.10 14.18
C PRO A 690 -40.21 29.83 14.49
N THR A 691 -39.49 30.21 13.42
CA THR A 691 -38.56 31.38 13.28
C THR A 691 -37.53 31.74 14.36
N LYS A 692 -36.24 31.69 13.99
CA LYS A 692 -35.23 32.69 14.41
C LYS A 692 -34.23 32.96 13.28
N ALA A 693 -33.87 34.23 13.07
CA ALA A 693 -33.07 34.68 11.93
C ALA A 693 -31.58 34.31 12.03
N MET A 694 -30.93 34.06 10.89
CA MET A 694 -29.47 33.95 10.77
C MET A 694 -28.84 35.34 10.50
N PRO A 695 -27.71 35.70 11.13
CA PRO A 695 -27.03 36.97 10.88
C PRO A 695 -26.18 36.94 9.60
N ALA A 696 -25.93 38.12 9.03
CA ALA A 696 -25.19 38.30 7.79
C ALA A 696 -23.67 38.08 7.95
N TYR A 697 -23.03 37.56 6.90
CA TYR A 697 -21.58 37.44 6.80
C TYR A 697 -20.96 38.78 6.36
N ILE A 698 -19.88 39.20 7.03
CA ILE A 698 -19.12 40.42 6.73
C ILE A 698 -17.75 39.98 6.16
N PRO A 699 -17.34 40.42 4.96
CA PRO A 699 -16.04 40.08 4.40
C PRO A 699 -14.90 40.86 5.09
N PRO A 700 -13.75 40.24 5.39
CA PRO A 700 -12.56 40.95 5.85
C PRO A 700 -11.93 41.81 4.75
N THR A 701 -11.47 42.99 5.12
CA THR A 701 -10.77 43.97 4.27
C THR A 701 -9.38 43.52 3.83
N GLU A 702 -9.04 43.80 2.57
CA GLU A 702 -7.66 43.75 2.05
C GLU A 702 -6.80 44.91 2.58
N GLN A 703 -5.50 44.67 2.82
CA GLN A 703 -4.45 45.65 2.55
C GLN A 703 -3.16 44.94 2.10
N PRO A 704 -2.31 45.58 1.26
CA PRO A 704 -1.36 44.86 0.40
C PRO A 704 0.09 44.85 0.90
N ALA A 705 0.88 43.89 0.40
CA ALA A 705 2.34 43.92 0.42
C ALA A 705 2.90 43.63 -0.99
N GLN A 706 3.91 44.41 -1.39
CA GLN A 706 4.53 44.37 -2.72
C GLN A 706 5.65 43.31 -2.86
N PRO A 707 6.05 42.94 -4.09
CA PRO A 707 6.89 41.76 -4.35
C PRO A 707 8.40 42.05 -4.37
N VAL A 708 9.21 40.99 -4.19
CA VAL A 708 10.66 40.98 -4.50
C VAL A 708 11.00 39.69 -5.25
N GLN A 709 11.80 39.80 -6.32
CA GLN A 709 12.25 38.71 -7.19
C GLN A 709 13.76 38.36 -7.01
N PRO A 710 14.30 37.28 -7.62
CA PRO A 710 15.35 36.46 -6.99
C PRO A 710 16.78 36.53 -7.60
N GLY A 711 17.73 35.90 -6.91
CA GLY A 711 19.11 35.59 -7.33
C GLY A 711 20.07 35.62 -6.13
N GLN A 712 21.22 34.94 -6.07
CA GLN A 712 21.84 33.95 -6.96
C GLN A 712 22.87 33.10 -6.16
N THR A 713 23.39 32.03 -6.78
CA THR A 713 24.35 31.02 -6.28
C THR A 713 25.72 31.50 -5.74
N ALA A 714 26.29 30.79 -4.76
CA ALA A 714 27.75 30.59 -4.57
C ALA A 714 28.06 29.32 -3.73
N GLN A 715 29.28 28.75 -3.87
CA GLN A 715 29.73 27.46 -3.29
C GLN A 715 30.80 27.62 -2.18
N GLN A 716 30.82 26.68 -1.21
CA GLN A 716 31.90 26.05 -0.39
C GLN A 716 33.36 26.65 -0.29
N PRO A 717 34.28 26.24 0.67
CA PRO A 717 34.23 25.15 1.70
C PRO A 717 34.91 25.37 3.10
N ALA A 718 34.84 24.33 3.97
CA ALA A 718 35.83 23.82 4.97
C ALA A 718 35.94 24.34 6.45
N GLN A 719 36.34 23.39 7.33
CA GLN A 719 36.42 23.32 8.83
C GLN A 719 37.76 23.86 9.43
N PRO A 720 38.17 23.75 10.76
CA PRO A 720 37.67 22.92 11.91
C PRO A 720 37.75 23.40 13.42
N ASN A 721 37.15 22.58 14.31
CA ASN A 721 37.48 22.19 15.72
C ASN A 721 37.36 23.09 17.01
N GLN A 722 36.40 22.69 17.89
CA GLN A 722 36.46 22.47 19.38
C GLN A 722 36.76 23.62 20.40
N PRO A 723 36.52 23.49 21.76
CA PRO A 723 35.90 22.41 22.57
C PRO A 723 34.84 22.78 23.70
N VAL A 724 33.88 21.86 23.94
CA VAL A 724 33.35 21.27 25.22
C VAL A 724 33.11 22.09 26.53
N GLN A 725 31.87 22.06 27.11
CA GLN A 725 31.48 21.59 28.49
C GLN A 725 29.98 21.91 28.86
N PRO A 726 29.35 21.25 29.88
CA PRO A 726 27.94 20.80 29.79
C PRO A 726 26.92 21.44 30.77
N VAL A 727 25.62 21.12 30.58
CA VAL A 727 24.55 21.24 31.60
C VAL A 727 23.69 19.97 31.61
N GLN A 728 23.32 19.50 32.82
CA GLN A 728 22.56 18.27 33.09
C GLN A 728 21.02 18.51 33.17
N PRO A 729 20.17 17.47 33.26
CA PRO A 729 18.76 17.53 32.81
C PRO A 729 17.76 18.05 33.85
N VAL A 730 16.57 18.42 33.37
CA VAL A 730 15.38 18.72 34.20
C VAL A 730 14.17 17.93 33.71
N GLN A 731 13.65 17.07 34.58
CA GLN A 731 12.29 16.51 34.61
C GLN A 731 12.02 16.02 36.05
N PRO A 732 10.76 15.79 36.47
CA PRO A 732 9.48 16.04 35.79
C PRO A 732 8.55 16.97 36.60
N ASN A 733 7.38 17.31 36.05
CA ASN A 733 6.23 17.76 36.84
C ASN A 733 5.00 16.92 36.49
N GLN A 734 4.41 16.26 37.49
CA GLN A 734 3.12 15.55 37.38
C GLN A 734 2.02 16.42 38.00
N PHE A 735 0.94 16.65 37.24
CA PHE A 735 -0.45 16.96 37.65
C PHE A 735 -1.25 16.98 36.33
N GLY A 736 -2.48 16.48 36.20
CA GLY A 736 -3.35 15.70 37.09
C GLY A 736 -4.41 14.97 36.23
N ALA A 737 -5.31 14.22 36.85
CA ALA A 737 -6.35 13.46 36.13
C ALA A 737 -7.62 14.30 35.82
N ASP A 738 -8.52 13.67 35.06
CA ASP A 738 -9.95 13.97 34.85
C ASP A 738 -10.32 15.23 34.05
N ASP A 739 -10.64 15.05 32.76
CA ASP A 739 -12.02 15.09 32.24
C ASP A 739 -12.05 15.07 30.69
N GLY A 740 -13.18 14.65 30.10
CA GLY A 740 -13.54 15.10 28.73
C GLY A 740 -13.35 14.11 27.58
N ASP A 741 -14.24 13.14 27.53
CA ASP A 741 -14.80 12.44 26.36
C ASP A 741 -15.11 13.36 25.13
N VAL A 742 -15.54 12.77 24.00
CA VAL A 742 -16.26 13.38 22.83
C VAL A 742 -15.48 13.68 21.51
N LEU A 743 -15.68 12.75 20.56
CA LEU A 743 -15.91 12.87 19.09
C LEU A 743 -14.79 12.75 18.01
N GLN A 744 -15.10 11.79 17.10
CA GLN A 744 -15.03 11.78 15.62
C GLN A 744 -13.69 11.89 14.89
#